data_AF-A0A6A5Z2J9-F1
#
_entry.id   AF-A0A6A5Z2J9-F1
#
_cell.length_a   1.000
_cell.length_b   1.000
_cell.length_c   1.000
_cell.angle_alpha   90.00
_cell.angle_beta   90.00
_cell.angle_gamma   90.00
#
_symmetry.space_group_name_H-M   'P 1'
#
loop_
_entity.id
_entity.type
_entity.pdbx_description
1 polymer ?
#
loop_
_entity_poly.entity_id
_entity_poly.type
_entity_poly.pdbx_seq_one_letter_code
_entity_poly.pdbx_strand_id
1 'polypeptide(L)'
;MRGYLLPLLAATSLRASALPATESKNEKRAVGDWASAYTKANAALAKLSIGDKVGIVSGTGWQAGNCVGNTKAVGSIGYPSLCLQDGPLGIRYINGVTAFSAGVHAASTWDVDLIRERGSFLGAEAKQVGIHVQLGPVAGPLGKIPTGGRNWEGFSPDPYLTGIAIAETIEGMQEAGVQACAKHYIGNEQEKNRDTMGSNIPDRVMHELYLWPFADAVKANVASVMCSYNKVRSYACENNGIMSKLLKDELNFQGYIMSDWNAQHTTTGSANGGLDMTMPGSDFDKKNVLWGPALQSAVQGGQVAQTRLDDMVRRILASWYLVGQDKGYPTATFNSWKIGSQSVGGDHKTNVRAVARDGIVLLKNTDAALPLTKPKSIAVIGTDSIVAPKGANACADRGCNDGTLAMGWGSGTAEFPYLVAPLDAIKTQAQKDGTTITTSSNDNAQQGASAAQNAEVAIVCINSDSGEGYITVEKNAGDRVNLDPWHNGNDLVKAVAAVNKKTIVVVHSVGPLILEPYIDNPNVVAVVWAGIPGQESGNGLVDILWGSTSPSGKLPYTIAKQATDYGTSVVGGDDSSWDLFIDYRRFDQQKIAPRFEFGFGLSYTNFTYSDLAITGTPTAGPATGTKAPGGAQDLFDTVATVTAKIANSGGVAGAEVPQLYIGLPASAPQAPPKQLRGFNKIKIEAGASGTATFKLRRRDLSYWDSGKQAWVVPTGDFVVSVGASSRDIRLTGKITVPPVEGLSKLKRSPLKMLSQFLKPSTFRSATVLGQVTKTHVRVQARFLATVQSDTGRHSVNPQRRSTPISTERATFTIKNGPIFSGKSFGAKTNISGEAVFTTSLVGYPESMTDPSYRGQILVFTQPLIGNYGVPSSARDEHGLLRYFESPNIQASGIVVQDYALRHSHWTAVESLAEWCAREGVPAISGVDTRAIVTYLRERGSSLARITIGEEYDADEDEAYIDPEAINLVRRVSTKAPFHVSSALGDMHVALIDCGVKENILRSLVSRGASVTCFPFDYPIHKVAHHFDGVFISNGPGDPTHCLSTVYNLRKLIETSQIPIMGICMGHQLLALAAGAKTLKLKYGNRAHNIPALDLTTGKCHITSQNHGYAVDPSTLPGEWREYFTNLNDQSNEGLIHSSRPIFSAQFHPEAKGGPLDSAYLFDKYVESVQKFKDHQARFSDRNNKPNPLLVDLLSKERVGVHPSLPEYDAHAPGAIAPEVVVGTAGTPPPQPISREEQVGYAMA
;
A
#
# COMPACT_ATOMS: atom_id res chain seq x y z
N MET A 1 60.99 7.25 11.66
CA MET A 1 60.80 6.51 12.93
C MET A 1 59.51 7.01 13.61
N ARG A 2 59.18 6.47 14.81
CA ARG A 2 58.03 6.84 15.69
C ARG A 2 57.91 8.38 15.91
N GLY A 3 56.74 8.96 16.24
CA GLY A 3 55.41 8.38 16.49
C GLY A 3 54.36 9.40 17.01
N TYR A 4 53.30 8.88 17.64
CA TYR A 4 52.14 9.55 18.30
C TYR A 4 52.52 10.57 19.44
N LEU A 5 51.63 11.33 20.12
CA LEU A 5 50.17 11.24 20.39
C LEU A 5 49.54 12.61 20.80
N LEU A 6 48.22 12.64 21.03
CA LEU A 6 47.40 13.80 21.50
C LEU A 6 47.58 14.14 23.00
N PRO A 7 47.23 15.38 23.43
CA PRO A 7 46.85 15.73 24.81
C PRO A 7 45.32 15.70 25.07
N LEU A 8 44.93 15.58 26.34
CA LEU A 8 43.55 15.76 26.84
C LEU A 8 43.12 17.24 26.87
N LEU A 9 41.80 17.49 26.98
CA LEU A 9 41.29 18.58 27.83
C LEU A 9 39.90 18.25 28.41
N ALA A 10 39.51 18.99 29.46
CA ALA A 10 38.50 18.58 30.43
C ALA A 10 37.05 19.00 30.08
N ALA A 11 36.09 18.38 30.76
CA ALA A 11 34.66 18.66 30.63
C ALA A 11 34.25 20.00 31.26
N THR A 12 33.28 20.68 30.63
CA THR A 12 32.50 21.77 31.22
C THR A 12 31.01 21.41 31.18
N SER A 13 30.31 21.63 32.29
CA SER A 13 28.93 21.18 32.48
C SER A 13 27.91 22.21 31.98
N LEU A 14 27.25 21.91 30.86
CA LEU A 14 26.06 22.64 30.40
C LEU A 14 24.80 21.87 30.82
N ARG A 15 24.02 22.46 31.74
CA ARG A 15 22.68 21.97 32.10
C ARG A 15 21.70 22.25 30.96
N ALA A 16 21.62 21.36 29.99
CA ALA A 16 20.44 21.31 29.12
C ALA A 16 19.25 20.78 29.93
N SER A 17 18.18 21.57 30.03
CA SER A 17 16.91 21.11 30.59
C SER A 17 16.30 20.04 29.69
N ALA A 18 16.09 18.83 30.22
CA ALA A 18 15.49 17.74 29.48
C ALA A 18 14.03 18.06 29.11
N LEU A 19 13.81 18.46 27.85
CA LEU A 19 12.49 18.42 27.23
C LEU A 19 12.15 16.96 26.90
N PRO A 20 10.92 16.49 27.15
CA PRO A 20 10.53 15.12 26.83
C PRO A 20 10.47 14.92 25.32
N ALA A 21 11.32 14.07 24.78
CA ALA A 21 11.20 13.59 23.41
C ALA A 21 9.99 12.67 23.32
N THR A 22 8.87 13.17 22.82
CA THR A 22 7.63 12.40 22.63
C THR A 22 7.80 11.39 21.50
N GLU A 23 7.76 10.10 21.84
CA GLU A 23 7.73 9.02 20.85
C GLU A 23 6.45 9.09 20.01
N SER A 24 6.61 9.05 18.68
CA SER A 24 5.50 8.93 17.73
C SER A 24 5.97 8.21 16.46
N LYS A 25 6.46 6.96 16.60
CA LYS A 25 6.60 6.07 15.44
C LYS A 25 5.19 5.63 15.01
N ASN A 26 4.88 5.77 13.73
CA ASN A 26 3.54 5.52 13.20
C ASN A 26 3.20 4.02 13.17
N GLU A 27 2.62 3.51 14.25
CA GLU A 27 1.69 2.39 14.14
C GLU A 27 0.51 2.84 13.26
N LYS A 28 0.25 2.14 12.15
CA LYS A 28 -0.89 2.46 11.26
C LYS A 28 -2.20 2.19 11.99
N ARG A 29 -2.78 3.25 12.57
CA ARG A 29 -4.06 3.19 13.26
C ARG A 29 -5.18 2.95 12.25
N ALA A 30 -5.79 1.77 12.29
CA ALA A 30 -7.04 1.53 11.60
C ALA A 30 -8.11 2.55 12.07
N VAL A 31 -8.71 3.25 11.11
CA VAL A 31 -9.88 4.12 11.33
C VAL A 31 -11.01 3.28 11.91
N GLY A 32 -11.74 3.80 12.90
CA GLY A 32 -12.85 3.09 13.52
C GLY A 32 -14.01 2.83 12.55
N ASP A 33 -14.90 1.91 12.91
CA ASP A 33 -16.16 1.72 12.17
C ASP A 33 -17.23 2.74 12.61
N TRP A 34 -18.11 3.09 11.69
CA TRP A 34 -19.18 4.06 11.95
C TRP A 34 -20.21 3.60 13.01
N ALA A 35 -20.43 2.30 13.21
CA ALA A 35 -21.42 1.81 14.17
C ALA A 35 -20.93 1.98 15.62
N SER A 36 -19.67 1.66 15.88
CA SER A 36 -18.94 1.94 17.13
C SER A 36 -18.87 3.45 17.39
N ALA A 37 -18.53 4.25 16.37
CA ALA A 37 -18.52 5.70 16.46
C ALA A 37 -19.91 6.29 16.81
N TYR A 38 -20.98 5.82 16.15
CA TYR A 38 -22.36 6.22 16.45
C TYR A 38 -22.83 5.75 17.84
N THR A 39 -22.37 4.59 18.32
CA THR A 39 -22.70 4.11 19.67
C THR A 39 -22.10 5.03 20.74
N LYS A 40 -20.83 5.43 20.59
CA LYS A 40 -20.23 6.46 21.45
C LYS A 40 -20.94 7.81 21.31
N ALA A 41 -21.24 8.25 20.08
CA ALA A 41 -21.89 9.52 19.81
C ALA A 41 -23.26 9.64 20.47
N ASN A 42 -24.09 8.58 20.42
CA ASN A 42 -25.38 8.54 21.10
C ASN A 42 -25.23 8.56 22.64
N ALA A 43 -24.25 7.84 23.19
CA ALA A 43 -23.96 7.82 24.63
C ALA A 43 -23.40 9.17 25.16
N ALA A 44 -22.76 9.97 24.30
CA ALA A 44 -22.36 11.33 24.59
C ALA A 44 -23.53 12.32 24.45
N LEU A 45 -24.28 12.25 23.34
CA LEU A 45 -25.44 13.10 23.03
C LEU A 45 -26.50 13.11 24.14
N ALA A 46 -26.72 11.96 24.80
CA ALA A 46 -27.64 11.82 25.92
C ALA A 46 -27.27 12.65 27.17
N LYS A 47 -26.04 13.19 27.24
CA LYS A 47 -25.52 13.99 28.36
C LYS A 47 -25.53 15.50 28.09
N LEU A 48 -26.06 15.93 26.94
CA LEU A 48 -25.92 17.30 26.44
C LEU A 48 -27.19 18.14 26.61
N SER A 49 -27.03 19.35 27.14
CA SER A 49 -28.09 20.36 27.11
C SER A 49 -28.29 20.89 25.69
N ILE A 50 -29.42 21.59 25.44
CA ILE A 50 -29.64 22.27 24.14
C ILE A 50 -28.54 23.30 23.84
N GLY A 51 -28.01 23.98 24.87
CA GLY A 51 -26.92 24.96 24.72
C GLY A 51 -25.55 24.34 24.40
N ASP A 52 -25.31 23.10 24.83
CA ASP A 52 -24.13 22.32 24.44
C ASP A 52 -24.26 21.86 22.98
N LYS A 53 -25.43 21.29 22.63
CA LYS A 53 -25.75 20.85 21.26
C LYS A 53 -25.61 21.99 20.25
N VAL A 54 -26.20 23.15 20.55
CA VAL A 54 -26.09 24.38 19.75
C VAL A 54 -24.64 24.88 19.66
N GLY A 55 -23.85 24.73 20.72
CA GLY A 55 -22.42 25.11 20.74
C GLY A 55 -21.50 24.20 19.91
N ILE A 56 -21.86 22.92 19.73
CA ILE A 56 -21.13 21.97 18.89
C ILE A 56 -21.36 22.26 17.39
N VAL A 57 -22.59 22.61 17.00
CA VAL A 57 -22.97 22.85 15.59
C VAL A 57 -22.68 24.27 15.10
N SER A 58 -22.41 25.21 16.01
CA SER A 58 -22.19 26.62 15.67
C SER A 58 -20.71 26.98 15.83
N GLY A 59 -20.11 27.51 14.76
CA GLY A 59 -18.80 28.17 14.87
C GLY A 59 -18.84 29.38 15.81
N THR A 60 -17.71 29.72 16.42
CA THR A 60 -17.60 30.80 17.43
C THR A 60 -17.60 32.22 16.84
N GLY A 61 -17.64 32.37 15.51
CA GLY A 61 -17.51 33.64 14.79
C GLY A 61 -16.13 33.83 14.16
N TRP A 62 -16.06 34.66 13.12
CA TRP A 62 -14.83 34.90 12.35
C TRP A 62 -13.70 35.45 13.24
N GLN A 63 -12.54 34.78 13.21
CA GLN A 63 -11.37 35.07 14.03
C GLN A 63 -11.64 35.11 15.56
N ALA A 64 -12.69 34.46 16.05
CA ALA A 64 -12.97 34.37 17.49
C ALA A 64 -12.16 33.26 18.19
N GLY A 65 -11.72 32.25 17.44
CA GLY A 65 -10.88 31.15 17.92
C GLY A 65 -9.43 31.22 17.41
N ASN A 66 -8.63 30.19 17.74
CA ASN A 66 -7.24 30.06 17.27
C ASN A 66 -7.14 29.59 15.82
N CYS A 67 -8.13 28.84 15.33
CA CYS A 67 -8.13 28.19 14.03
C CYS A 67 -9.03 28.95 13.04
N VAL A 68 -8.94 28.63 11.75
CA VAL A 68 -9.77 29.24 10.67
C VAL A 68 -11.27 29.00 10.92
N GLY A 69 -11.63 27.90 11.58
CA GLY A 69 -12.91 27.69 12.24
C GLY A 69 -12.75 27.04 13.62
N ASN A 70 -13.60 27.40 14.58
CA ASN A 70 -13.68 26.74 15.89
C ASN A 70 -15.13 26.56 16.36
N THR A 71 -15.47 25.42 16.98
CA THR A 71 -16.75 25.21 17.69
C THR A 71 -16.62 25.48 19.19
N LYS A 72 -17.72 25.52 19.94
CA LYS A 72 -17.65 25.61 21.41
C LYS A 72 -17.18 24.27 22.02
N ALA A 73 -16.40 24.34 23.09
CA ALA A 73 -16.03 23.19 23.92
C ALA A 73 -17.16 22.78 24.87
N VAL A 74 -17.23 21.48 25.23
CA VAL A 74 -18.28 20.91 26.10
C VAL A 74 -17.68 19.95 27.12
N GLY A 75 -17.52 20.44 28.36
CA GLY A 75 -16.84 19.71 29.43
C GLY A 75 -17.55 18.43 29.92
N SER A 76 -18.89 18.35 29.81
CA SER A 76 -19.67 17.19 30.29
C SER A 76 -19.39 15.87 29.55
N ILE A 77 -18.75 15.95 28.37
CA ILE A 77 -18.33 14.80 27.56
C ILE A 77 -16.83 14.83 27.20
N GLY A 78 -16.07 15.78 27.75
CA GLY A 78 -14.65 15.98 27.42
C GLY A 78 -14.39 16.46 25.99
N TYR A 79 -15.38 17.06 25.33
CA TYR A 79 -15.26 17.52 23.94
C TYR A 79 -14.56 18.89 23.88
N PRO A 80 -13.45 19.02 23.14
CA PRO A 80 -12.68 20.26 23.04
C PRO A 80 -13.39 21.31 22.17
N SER A 81 -12.82 22.50 22.07
CA SER A 81 -13.15 23.41 20.96
C SER A 81 -12.55 22.80 19.70
N LEU A 82 -13.39 22.23 18.83
CA LEU A 82 -12.94 21.58 17.60
C LEU A 82 -12.17 22.61 16.76
N CYS A 83 -10.95 22.27 16.32
CA CYS A 83 -10.11 23.15 15.51
C CYS A 83 -10.19 22.73 14.04
N LEU A 84 -10.68 23.63 13.18
CA LEU A 84 -10.80 23.45 11.74
C LEU A 84 -9.80 24.37 11.03
N GLN A 85 -8.92 23.83 10.19
CA GLN A 85 -7.80 24.57 9.59
C GLN A 85 -7.55 24.18 8.13
N ASP A 86 -7.22 25.20 7.32
CA ASP A 86 -6.76 25.02 5.94
C ASP A 86 -5.33 24.43 5.89
N GLY A 87 -4.87 23.88 4.77
CA GLY A 87 -5.56 23.65 3.50
C GLY A 87 -5.30 22.24 2.94
N PRO A 88 -5.60 21.99 1.66
CA PRO A 88 -5.44 20.67 1.03
C PRO A 88 -3.98 20.22 0.78
N LEU A 89 -2.98 21.05 1.12
CA LEU A 89 -1.55 20.86 0.77
C LEU A 89 -0.54 21.31 1.85
N GLY A 90 -0.99 21.53 3.08
CA GLY A 90 -0.16 22.04 4.17
C GLY A 90 -1.02 22.76 5.20
N ILE A 91 -0.42 23.24 6.29
CA ILE A 91 -1.16 23.94 7.34
C ILE A 91 -1.10 25.46 7.11
N ARG A 92 -2.25 26.10 6.93
CA ARG A 92 -2.34 27.54 6.68
C ARG A 92 -2.03 28.34 7.94
N TYR A 93 -1.39 29.50 7.78
CA TYR A 93 -1.10 30.48 8.85
C TYR A 93 -0.19 29.98 9.99
N ILE A 94 0.73 29.05 9.71
CA ILE A 94 1.78 28.62 10.63
C ILE A 94 3.12 28.57 9.87
N ASN A 95 4.19 29.15 10.42
CA ASN A 95 5.54 29.01 9.88
C ASN A 95 6.19 27.69 10.33
N GLY A 96 7.03 27.07 9.50
CA GLY A 96 7.76 25.85 9.88
C GLY A 96 6.94 24.55 9.79
N VAL A 97 5.87 24.58 8.98
CA VAL A 97 5.10 23.42 8.52
C VAL A 97 5.54 23.04 7.10
N THR A 98 5.13 21.89 6.58
CA THR A 98 5.44 21.49 5.20
C THR A 98 4.45 22.11 4.20
N ALA A 99 4.98 22.69 3.12
CA ALA A 99 4.24 23.10 1.94
C ALA A 99 4.36 22.01 0.86
N PHE A 100 3.38 21.09 0.86
CA PHE A 100 3.32 19.96 -0.07
C PHE A 100 2.95 20.41 -1.49
N SER A 101 3.20 19.54 -2.47
CA SER A 101 2.71 19.73 -3.84
C SER A 101 1.18 19.78 -3.88
N ALA A 102 0.61 20.53 -4.82
CA ALA A 102 -0.84 20.67 -4.94
C ALA A 102 -1.55 19.36 -5.35
N GLY A 103 -2.87 19.30 -5.18
CA GLY A 103 -3.68 18.13 -5.54
C GLY A 103 -3.48 17.71 -6.99
N VAL A 104 -3.44 18.68 -7.91
CA VAL A 104 -3.27 18.41 -9.34
C VAL A 104 -1.89 17.87 -9.68
N HIS A 105 -0.85 18.27 -8.92
CA HIS A 105 0.50 17.73 -9.09
C HIS A 105 0.65 16.33 -8.50
N ALA A 106 -0.03 16.06 -7.39
CA ALA A 106 -0.18 14.71 -6.85
C ALA A 106 -0.93 13.80 -7.85
N ALA A 107 -1.98 14.31 -8.51
CA ALA A 107 -2.66 13.59 -9.59
C ALA A 107 -1.76 13.31 -10.79
N SER A 108 -0.90 14.26 -11.19
CA SER A 108 0.11 14.07 -12.27
C SER A 108 1.07 12.92 -12.00
N THR A 109 1.24 12.47 -10.75
CA THR A 109 2.06 11.28 -10.44
C THR A 109 1.40 9.99 -10.93
N TRP A 110 0.06 9.91 -10.92
CA TRP A 110 -0.74 8.68 -11.07
C TRP A 110 -0.32 7.54 -10.11
N ASP A 111 0.20 7.91 -8.94
CA ASP A 111 0.77 7.00 -7.94
C ASP A 111 -0.05 7.02 -6.66
N VAL A 112 -0.75 5.92 -6.36
CA VAL A 112 -1.64 5.83 -5.20
C VAL A 112 -0.88 5.84 -3.87
N ASP A 113 0.34 5.29 -3.83
CA ASP A 113 1.14 5.21 -2.61
C ASP A 113 1.68 6.59 -2.24
N LEU A 114 2.18 7.35 -3.22
CA LEU A 114 2.61 8.75 -3.00
C LEU A 114 1.44 9.67 -2.58
N ILE A 115 0.24 9.46 -3.12
CA ILE A 115 -0.97 10.21 -2.75
C ILE A 115 -1.42 9.86 -1.32
N ARG A 116 -1.41 8.58 -0.92
CA ARG A 116 -1.74 8.16 0.45
C ARG A 116 -0.71 8.65 1.46
N GLU A 117 0.59 8.58 1.13
CA GLU A 117 1.67 9.11 1.98
C GLU A 117 1.54 10.62 2.19
N ARG A 118 1.26 11.39 1.13
CA ARG A 118 0.97 12.82 1.20
C ARG A 118 -0.20 13.12 2.16
N GLY A 119 -1.26 12.33 2.10
CA GLY A 119 -2.39 12.39 3.04
C GLY A 119 -1.97 12.09 4.49
N SER A 120 -1.19 11.04 4.70
CA SER A 120 -0.69 10.65 6.03
C SER A 120 0.21 11.70 6.66
N PHE A 121 1.09 12.34 5.89
CA PHE A 121 2.01 13.38 6.37
C PHE A 121 1.26 14.69 6.68
N LEU A 122 0.31 15.10 5.82
CA LEU A 122 -0.57 16.24 6.10
C LEU A 122 -1.40 16.01 7.38
N GLY A 123 -1.96 14.80 7.56
CA GLY A 123 -2.70 14.44 8.76
C GLY A 123 -1.85 14.37 10.02
N ALA A 124 -0.58 13.95 9.90
CA ALA A 124 0.37 13.92 11.01
C ALA A 124 0.72 15.33 11.50
N GLU A 125 1.03 16.28 10.61
CA GLU A 125 1.29 17.67 10.99
C GLU A 125 0.06 18.34 11.61
N ALA A 126 -1.11 18.16 11.00
CA ALA A 126 -2.37 18.71 11.50
C ALA A 126 -2.62 18.27 12.96
N LYS A 127 -2.51 16.96 13.22
CA LYS A 127 -2.63 16.39 14.57
C LYS A 127 -1.54 16.89 15.51
N GLN A 128 -0.29 17.00 15.07
CA GLN A 128 0.83 17.45 15.91
C GLN A 128 0.62 18.88 16.45
N VAL A 129 0.02 19.78 15.67
CA VAL A 129 -0.33 21.15 16.11
C VAL A 129 -1.75 21.27 16.70
N GLY A 130 -2.46 20.16 16.92
CA GLY A 130 -3.78 20.12 17.56
C GLY A 130 -4.98 20.49 16.68
N ILE A 131 -4.84 20.44 15.35
CA ILE A 131 -5.94 20.56 14.41
C ILE A 131 -6.78 19.29 14.45
N HIS A 132 -8.09 19.44 14.54
CA HIS A 132 -9.04 18.33 14.63
C HIS A 132 -9.62 17.99 13.26
N VAL A 133 -9.80 18.99 12.40
CA VAL A 133 -10.36 18.85 11.04
C VAL A 133 -9.49 19.62 10.05
N GLN A 134 -8.92 18.91 9.08
CA GLN A 134 -8.14 19.52 8.01
C GLN A 134 -9.05 19.78 6.81
N LEU A 135 -9.01 21.00 6.27
CA LEU A 135 -9.99 21.47 5.28
C LEU A 135 -9.61 21.10 3.83
N GLY A 136 -9.56 19.79 3.60
CA GLY A 136 -9.39 19.12 2.32
C GLY A 136 -9.45 17.60 2.52
N PRO A 137 -9.23 16.79 1.48
CA PRO A 137 -8.90 17.15 0.08
C PRO A 137 -10.08 17.69 -0.76
N VAL A 138 -9.81 18.04 -2.02
CA VAL A 138 -10.76 18.70 -2.94
C VAL A 138 -11.22 17.78 -4.07
N ALA A 139 -12.53 17.74 -4.32
CA ALA A 139 -13.18 17.15 -5.50
C ALA A 139 -14.14 18.12 -6.24
N GLY A 140 -14.36 19.31 -5.70
CA GLY A 140 -15.11 20.41 -6.32
C GLY A 140 -14.34 21.73 -6.16
N PRO A 141 -13.85 22.38 -7.23
CA PRO A 141 -14.02 22.04 -8.65
C PRO A 141 -13.47 20.66 -9.01
N LEU A 142 -14.18 19.97 -9.91
CA LEU A 142 -13.65 18.83 -10.65
C LEU A 142 -12.69 19.31 -11.75
N GLY A 143 -12.95 20.47 -12.35
CA GLY A 143 -12.09 21.11 -13.35
C GLY A 143 -12.70 21.21 -14.74
N LYS A 144 -14.04 21.30 -14.83
CA LYS A 144 -14.80 21.45 -16.10
C LYS A 144 -14.28 22.57 -16.99
N ILE A 145 -13.88 23.69 -16.40
CA ILE A 145 -13.45 24.92 -17.09
C ILE A 145 -11.93 25.06 -16.92
N PRO A 146 -11.12 25.06 -18.00
CA PRO A 146 -9.65 25.03 -17.91
C PRO A 146 -9.05 26.32 -17.32
N THR A 147 -9.83 27.41 -17.27
CA THR A 147 -9.47 28.67 -16.60
C THR A 147 -9.99 28.79 -15.16
N GLY A 148 -10.73 27.79 -14.65
CA GLY A 148 -11.31 27.80 -13.30
C GLY A 148 -10.25 27.93 -12.20
N GLY A 149 -10.41 28.93 -11.33
CA GLY A 149 -9.34 29.44 -10.47
C GLY A 149 -8.75 28.43 -9.47
N ARG A 150 -9.54 27.45 -9.03
CA ARG A 150 -9.18 26.52 -7.95
C ARG A 150 -8.96 25.07 -8.40
N ASN A 151 -8.95 24.81 -9.70
CA ASN A 151 -8.78 23.44 -10.25
C ASN A 151 -7.53 22.74 -9.73
N TRP A 152 -6.48 23.49 -9.41
CA TRP A 152 -5.19 23.01 -8.92
C TRP A 152 -5.22 22.46 -7.48
N GLU A 153 -6.18 22.89 -6.65
CA GLU A 153 -6.41 22.30 -5.32
C GLU A 153 -7.03 20.89 -5.43
N GLY A 154 -7.86 20.67 -6.46
CA GLY A 154 -8.42 19.38 -6.85
C GLY A 154 -7.40 18.50 -7.58
N PHE A 155 -7.85 17.37 -8.13
CA PHE A 155 -6.96 16.37 -8.74
C PHE A 155 -7.04 16.36 -10.28
N SER A 156 -8.23 16.21 -10.87
CA SER A 156 -8.40 16.06 -12.33
C SER A 156 -9.86 16.26 -12.77
N PRO A 157 -10.11 16.79 -14.00
CA PRO A 157 -11.41 16.70 -14.67
C PRO A 157 -11.91 15.26 -14.92
N ASP A 158 -11.12 14.22 -14.65
CA ASP A 158 -11.58 12.84 -14.63
C ASP A 158 -12.09 12.40 -13.24
N PRO A 159 -13.36 11.95 -13.12
CA PRO A 159 -13.93 11.54 -11.84
C PRO A 159 -13.37 10.22 -11.30
N TYR A 160 -12.81 9.33 -12.14
CA TYR A 160 -12.18 8.10 -11.66
C TYR A 160 -10.82 8.43 -11.05
N LEU A 161 -9.97 9.21 -11.73
CA LEU A 161 -8.68 9.65 -11.19
C LEU A 161 -8.87 10.46 -9.90
N THR A 162 -9.76 11.45 -9.91
CA THR A 162 -10.11 12.25 -8.72
C THR A 162 -10.75 11.39 -7.62
N GLY A 163 -11.58 10.40 -7.96
CA GLY A 163 -12.21 9.50 -6.99
C GLY A 163 -11.22 8.58 -6.27
N ILE A 164 -10.22 8.04 -6.98
CA ILE A 164 -9.14 7.28 -6.33
C ILE A 164 -8.24 8.21 -5.51
N ALA A 165 -7.80 9.34 -6.08
CA ALA A 165 -6.87 10.25 -5.41
C ALA A 165 -7.46 10.88 -4.13
N ILE A 166 -8.76 11.23 -4.14
CA ILE A 166 -9.42 11.77 -2.95
C ILE A 166 -9.57 10.69 -1.87
N ALA A 167 -9.90 9.45 -2.22
CA ALA A 167 -10.03 8.33 -1.27
C ALA A 167 -8.70 8.03 -0.57
N GLU A 168 -7.61 7.85 -1.32
CA GLU A 168 -6.27 7.59 -0.75
C GLU A 168 -5.79 8.73 0.16
N THR A 169 -6.03 9.99 -0.24
CA THR A 169 -5.69 11.15 0.60
C THR A 169 -6.51 11.17 1.90
N ILE A 170 -7.81 10.86 1.84
CA ILE A 170 -8.69 10.76 3.02
C ILE A 170 -8.24 9.64 3.95
N GLU A 171 -7.96 8.44 3.43
CA GLU A 171 -7.55 7.32 4.28
C GLU A 171 -6.23 7.62 4.99
N GLY A 172 -5.21 8.14 4.30
CA GLY A 172 -3.95 8.56 4.94
C GLY A 172 -4.14 9.61 6.05
N MET A 173 -4.93 10.66 5.79
CA MET A 173 -5.22 11.71 6.79
C MET A 173 -5.93 11.15 8.03
N GLN A 174 -6.88 10.23 7.84
CA GLN A 174 -7.69 9.68 8.92
C GLN A 174 -6.98 8.55 9.68
N GLU A 175 -6.09 7.79 9.04
CA GLU A 175 -5.15 6.87 9.70
C GLU A 175 -4.21 7.63 10.65
N ALA A 176 -3.72 8.82 10.27
CA ALA A 176 -2.95 9.68 11.17
C ALA A 176 -3.80 10.16 12.38
N GLY A 177 -5.10 10.37 12.18
CA GLY A 177 -6.08 10.70 13.23
C GLY A 177 -6.69 12.10 13.16
N VAL A 178 -6.47 12.86 12.07
CA VAL A 178 -7.22 14.09 11.80
C VAL A 178 -8.51 13.76 11.04
N GLN A 179 -9.58 14.54 11.22
CA GLN A 179 -10.77 14.43 10.39
C GLN A 179 -10.50 15.07 9.03
N ALA A 180 -10.77 14.35 7.94
CA ALA A 180 -10.71 14.91 6.58
C ALA A 180 -12.04 15.59 6.23
N CYS A 181 -11.98 16.54 5.29
CA CYS A 181 -13.12 17.32 4.82
C CYS A 181 -13.15 17.40 3.29
N ALA A 182 -13.96 16.57 2.64
CA ALA A 182 -14.10 16.60 1.19
C ALA A 182 -14.85 17.88 0.76
N LYS A 183 -14.21 18.73 -0.05
CA LYS A 183 -14.75 20.04 -0.46
C LYS A 183 -14.66 20.27 -1.98
N HIS A 184 -15.41 21.17 -2.60
CA HIS A 184 -16.58 21.90 -2.10
C HIS A 184 -17.84 21.34 -2.78
N TYR A 185 -18.87 21.02 -2.00
CA TYR A 185 -20.03 20.22 -2.41
C TYR A 185 -21.24 21.12 -2.72
N ILE A 186 -21.64 21.36 -3.98
CA ILE A 186 -21.09 20.80 -5.23
C ILE A 186 -21.34 21.76 -6.41
N GLY A 187 -20.50 21.65 -7.45
CA GLY A 187 -20.66 22.42 -8.69
C GLY A 187 -20.00 23.80 -8.70
N ASN A 188 -19.07 24.08 -7.78
CA ASN A 188 -18.23 25.28 -7.77
C ASN A 188 -17.10 25.16 -8.81
N GLU A 189 -17.45 25.11 -10.09
CA GLU A 189 -16.51 24.91 -11.22
C GLU A 189 -15.84 26.22 -11.72
N GLN A 190 -16.14 27.36 -11.09
CA GLN A 190 -15.55 28.68 -11.34
C GLN A 190 -15.64 29.55 -10.08
N GLU A 191 -14.75 30.53 -9.95
CA GLU A 191 -14.72 31.44 -8.79
C GLU A 191 -15.54 32.72 -9.01
N LYS A 192 -15.66 33.17 -10.27
CA LYS A 192 -16.48 34.31 -10.63
C LYS A 192 -17.94 34.08 -10.23
N ASN A 193 -18.50 35.01 -9.45
CA ASN A 193 -19.87 34.95 -8.93
C ASN A 193 -20.19 33.69 -8.11
N ARG A 194 -19.19 33.01 -7.53
CA ARG A 194 -19.38 31.76 -6.75
C ARG A 194 -20.42 31.85 -5.62
N ASP A 195 -20.62 33.03 -5.05
CA ASP A 195 -21.57 33.36 -3.96
C ASP A 195 -23.01 33.66 -4.45
N THR A 196 -23.21 33.73 -5.77
CA THR A 196 -24.42 34.31 -6.38
C THR A 196 -24.94 33.51 -7.57
N MET A 197 -24.09 32.77 -8.29
CA MET A 197 -24.44 31.97 -9.46
C MET A 197 -25.06 30.61 -9.11
N GLY A 198 -25.83 30.07 -10.05
CA GLY A 198 -26.37 28.71 -10.01
C GLY A 198 -25.73 27.75 -11.02
N SER A 199 -25.39 26.56 -10.55
CA SER A 199 -24.90 25.42 -11.35
C SER A 199 -26.05 24.46 -11.63
N ASN A 200 -26.68 24.59 -12.80
CA ASN A 200 -27.89 23.85 -13.18
C ASN A 200 -27.58 22.45 -13.76
N ILE A 201 -26.91 21.61 -12.96
CA ILE A 201 -26.42 20.28 -13.37
C ILE A 201 -27.59 19.29 -13.60
N PRO A 202 -27.67 18.62 -14.77
CA PRO A 202 -28.60 17.51 -15.02
C PRO A 202 -28.31 16.29 -14.15
N ASP A 203 -29.35 15.55 -13.80
CA ASP A 203 -29.30 14.42 -12.86
C ASP A 203 -28.23 13.37 -13.20
N ARG A 204 -28.22 12.83 -14.43
CA ARG A 204 -27.19 11.89 -14.89
C ARG A 204 -25.77 12.48 -14.91
N VAL A 205 -25.65 13.78 -15.21
CA VAL A 205 -24.36 14.50 -15.24
C VAL A 205 -23.81 14.70 -13.82
N MET A 206 -24.69 14.93 -12.84
CA MET A 206 -24.32 14.92 -11.42
C MET A 206 -23.71 13.58 -11.03
N HIS A 207 -24.41 12.46 -11.29
CA HIS A 207 -23.99 11.13 -10.84
C HIS A 207 -22.75 10.57 -11.58
N GLU A 208 -22.62 10.76 -12.90
CA GLU A 208 -21.50 10.20 -13.68
C GLU A 208 -20.22 11.06 -13.72
N LEU A 209 -20.27 12.32 -13.27
CA LEU A 209 -19.09 13.19 -13.14
C LEU A 209 -18.91 13.71 -11.71
N TYR A 210 -19.70 14.70 -11.29
CA TYR A 210 -19.34 15.56 -10.16
C TYR A 210 -19.54 14.89 -8.80
N LEU A 211 -20.58 14.05 -8.65
CA LEU A 211 -20.87 13.32 -7.41
C LEU A 211 -19.98 12.08 -7.24
N TRP A 212 -19.46 11.52 -8.33
CA TRP A 212 -18.64 10.31 -8.34
C TRP A 212 -17.47 10.35 -7.34
N PRO A 213 -16.57 11.35 -7.34
CA PRO A 213 -15.47 11.41 -6.38
C PRO A 213 -15.93 11.62 -4.93
N PHE A 214 -17.08 12.27 -4.70
CA PHE A 214 -17.67 12.33 -3.36
C PHE A 214 -18.21 10.96 -2.92
N ALA A 215 -18.68 10.11 -3.83
CA ALA A 215 -19.04 8.73 -3.51
C ALA A 215 -17.81 7.88 -3.10
N ASP A 216 -16.66 8.04 -3.76
CA ASP A 216 -15.40 7.41 -3.32
C ASP A 216 -14.92 7.98 -1.97
N ALA A 217 -15.01 9.30 -1.74
CA ALA A 217 -14.71 9.92 -0.45
C ALA A 217 -15.58 9.40 0.70
N VAL A 218 -16.89 9.25 0.48
CA VAL A 218 -17.80 8.65 1.47
C VAL A 218 -17.51 7.16 1.66
N LYS A 219 -17.13 6.43 0.60
CA LYS A 219 -16.70 5.03 0.67
C LYS A 219 -15.39 4.85 1.44
N ALA A 220 -14.51 5.85 1.45
CA ALA A 220 -13.31 5.99 2.26
C ALA A 220 -13.60 6.48 3.71
N ASN A 221 -14.87 6.52 4.11
CA ASN A 221 -15.32 6.95 5.44
C ASN A 221 -14.90 8.38 5.81
N VAL A 222 -14.94 9.34 4.87
CA VAL A 222 -14.62 10.75 5.18
C VAL A 222 -15.45 11.28 6.36
N ALA A 223 -14.77 11.92 7.31
CA ALA A 223 -15.35 12.42 8.55
C ALA A 223 -16.31 13.61 8.31
N SER A 224 -16.01 14.45 7.33
CA SER A 224 -16.81 15.63 7.02
C SER A 224 -16.85 15.96 5.53
N VAL A 225 -17.88 16.72 5.13
CA VAL A 225 -18.03 17.29 3.78
C VAL A 225 -18.33 18.78 3.93
N MET A 226 -17.79 19.62 3.05
CA MET A 226 -18.05 21.05 3.05
C MET A 226 -18.97 21.41 1.89
N CYS A 227 -20.15 21.98 2.17
CA CYS A 227 -21.03 22.50 1.14
C CYS A 227 -20.53 23.85 0.60
N SER A 228 -20.69 24.09 -0.70
CA SER A 228 -20.08 25.21 -1.44
C SER A 228 -20.89 26.51 -1.38
N TYR A 229 -20.27 27.61 -1.84
CA TYR A 229 -20.92 28.93 -2.01
C TYR A 229 -22.06 28.93 -3.06
N ASN A 230 -21.92 28.16 -4.13
CA ASN A 230 -22.81 28.28 -5.30
C ASN A 230 -24.21 27.72 -5.03
N LYS A 231 -25.16 28.13 -5.87
CA LYS A 231 -26.49 27.51 -5.93
C LYS A 231 -26.42 26.26 -6.81
N VAL A 232 -27.26 25.28 -6.49
CA VAL A 232 -27.63 24.15 -7.36
C VAL A 232 -29.15 24.17 -7.39
N ARG A 233 -29.73 25.10 -8.16
CA ARG A 233 -31.11 25.65 -8.01
C ARG A 233 -31.35 26.46 -6.73
N SER A 234 -30.92 25.97 -5.57
CA SER A 234 -30.83 26.73 -4.31
C SER A 234 -29.41 26.65 -3.75
N TYR A 235 -29.02 27.56 -2.86
CA TYR A 235 -27.71 27.57 -2.20
C TYR A 235 -27.33 26.18 -1.66
N ALA A 236 -26.12 25.72 -1.94
CA ALA A 236 -25.72 24.33 -1.67
C ALA A 236 -25.87 23.96 -0.19
N CYS A 237 -25.44 24.86 0.71
CA CYS A 237 -25.61 24.72 2.16
C CYS A 237 -27.04 24.84 2.70
N GLU A 238 -28.05 24.94 1.82
CA GLU A 238 -29.48 24.90 2.17
C GLU A 238 -30.26 23.86 1.35
N ASN A 239 -29.57 23.15 0.44
CA ASN A 239 -30.20 22.33 -0.57
C ASN A 239 -30.41 20.88 -0.10
N ASN A 240 -31.63 20.63 0.41
CA ASN A 240 -32.14 19.31 0.79
C ASN A 240 -32.01 18.24 -0.32
N GLY A 241 -31.97 18.65 -1.59
CA GLY A 241 -31.76 17.74 -2.72
C GLY A 241 -30.36 17.12 -2.71
N ILE A 242 -29.31 17.93 -2.55
CA ILE A 242 -27.93 17.41 -2.56
C ILE A 242 -27.49 16.95 -1.16
N MET A 243 -27.76 17.70 -0.10
CA MET A 243 -27.21 17.43 1.23
C MET A 243 -27.90 16.25 1.92
N SER A 244 -29.24 16.22 1.93
CA SER A 244 -29.97 15.09 2.48
C SER A 244 -30.04 13.95 1.45
N LYS A 245 -30.69 14.16 0.30
CA LYS A 245 -31.04 13.02 -0.57
C LYS A 245 -29.84 12.37 -1.25
N LEU A 246 -28.96 13.13 -1.91
CA LEU A 246 -27.80 12.54 -2.57
C LEU A 246 -26.74 12.11 -1.54
N LEU A 247 -26.23 13.04 -0.73
CA LEU A 247 -25.11 12.75 0.16
C LEU A 247 -25.50 11.85 1.34
N LYS A 248 -26.51 12.20 2.13
CA LYS A 248 -26.89 11.44 3.34
C LYS A 248 -27.74 10.21 3.07
N ASP A 249 -28.70 10.26 2.14
CA ASP A 249 -29.65 9.17 1.93
C ASP A 249 -29.23 8.20 0.81
N GLU A 250 -28.63 8.66 -0.29
CA GLU A 250 -28.17 7.79 -1.39
C GLU A 250 -26.76 7.25 -1.14
N LEU A 251 -25.77 8.13 -1.00
CA LEU A 251 -24.39 7.74 -0.67
C LEU A 251 -24.23 7.27 0.79
N ASN A 252 -25.31 7.34 1.60
CA ASN A 252 -25.34 6.91 2.99
C ASN A 252 -24.21 7.53 3.84
N PHE A 253 -23.93 8.83 3.63
CA PHE A 253 -22.91 9.56 4.38
C PHE A 253 -23.25 9.61 5.88
N GLN A 254 -22.34 9.11 6.71
CA GLN A 254 -22.47 9.04 8.17
C GLN A 254 -21.80 10.22 8.89
N GLY A 255 -20.90 10.94 8.22
CA GLY A 255 -20.27 12.14 8.78
C GLY A 255 -21.20 13.35 8.82
N TYR A 256 -20.62 14.52 9.05
CA TYR A 256 -21.34 15.79 9.14
C TYR A 256 -21.01 16.73 7.97
N ILE A 257 -21.97 17.58 7.60
CA ILE A 257 -21.81 18.60 6.57
C ILE A 257 -21.54 19.96 7.25
N MET A 258 -20.39 20.58 6.94
CA MET A 258 -20.09 21.96 7.30
C MET A 258 -20.35 22.92 6.14
N SER A 259 -20.53 24.21 6.41
CA SER A 259 -20.49 25.24 5.36
C SER A 259 -19.06 25.64 5.01
N ASP A 260 -18.85 26.06 3.76
CA ASP A 260 -17.78 27.01 3.43
C ASP A 260 -18.00 28.34 4.19
N TRP A 261 -16.98 29.21 4.26
CA TRP A 261 -16.97 30.36 5.17
C TRP A 261 -18.03 31.39 4.80
N ASN A 262 -19.07 31.49 5.64
CA ASN A 262 -20.24 32.34 5.41
C ASN A 262 -21.08 31.92 4.16
N ALA A 263 -21.04 30.64 3.76
CA ALA A 263 -21.95 30.07 2.75
C ALA A 263 -23.33 29.66 3.31
N GLN A 264 -23.67 30.06 4.55
CA GLN A 264 -24.98 29.86 5.16
C GLN A 264 -25.85 31.11 4.97
N HIS A 265 -27.10 30.96 4.53
CA HIS A 265 -27.97 32.10 4.21
C HIS A 265 -29.19 32.26 5.14
N THR A 266 -29.68 31.18 5.77
CA THR A 266 -30.82 31.20 6.71
C THR A 266 -30.61 30.26 7.90
N THR A 267 -31.28 30.55 9.03
CA THR A 267 -31.29 29.68 10.22
C THR A 267 -31.97 28.33 9.96
N THR A 268 -33.20 28.37 9.43
CA THR A 268 -34.09 27.20 9.33
C THR A 268 -33.95 26.44 8.02
N GLY A 269 -33.68 27.13 6.91
CA GLY A 269 -33.47 26.52 5.59
C GLY A 269 -32.22 25.65 5.56
N SER A 270 -31.09 26.15 6.04
CA SER A 270 -29.86 25.35 6.20
C SER A 270 -30.05 24.14 7.13
N ALA A 271 -30.63 24.34 8.31
CA ALA A 271 -30.82 23.30 9.32
C ALA A 271 -31.72 22.15 8.83
N ASN A 272 -32.88 22.48 8.26
CA ASN A 272 -33.83 21.50 7.72
C ASN A 272 -33.42 21.00 6.32
N GLY A 273 -32.57 21.75 5.60
CA GLY A 273 -31.96 21.37 4.33
C GLY A 273 -30.82 20.36 4.46
N GLY A 274 -30.32 20.11 5.68
CA GLY A 274 -29.38 19.03 5.96
C GLY A 274 -27.98 19.45 6.43
N LEU A 275 -27.70 20.75 6.57
CA LEU A 275 -26.43 21.25 7.14
C LEU A 275 -26.28 20.78 8.59
N ASP A 276 -25.07 20.41 9.03
CA ASP A 276 -24.79 20.00 10.42
C ASP A 276 -23.89 20.98 11.20
N MET A 277 -23.07 21.79 10.52
CA MET A 277 -22.17 22.75 11.15
C MET A 277 -22.11 24.05 10.33
N THR A 278 -22.25 25.21 10.99
CA THR A 278 -21.99 26.52 10.35
C THR A 278 -20.58 27.02 10.65
N MET A 279 -19.86 27.46 9.61
CA MET A 279 -18.52 28.04 9.71
C MET A 279 -18.43 29.37 8.94
N PRO A 280 -17.72 30.39 9.49
CA PRO A 280 -17.11 30.42 10.82
C PRO A 280 -18.14 30.63 11.97
N GLY A 281 -19.44 30.63 11.66
CA GLY A 281 -20.54 30.88 12.60
C GLY A 281 -21.03 32.34 12.64
N SER A 282 -20.32 33.23 11.94
CA SER A 282 -20.74 34.59 11.61
C SER A 282 -20.36 34.91 10.16
N ASP A 283 -20.83 36.03 9.62
CA ASP A 283 -20.14 36.69 8.52
C ASP A 283 -18.72 37.17 8.93
N PHE A 284 -17.92 37.60 7.95
CA PHE A 284 -16.58 38.15 8.18
C PHE A 284 -16.59 39.47 8.98
N ASP A 285 -17.71 40.18 8.97
CA ASP A 285 -17.97 41.41 9.73
C ASP A 285 -18.37 41.17 11.19
N LYS A 286 -18.58 39.89 11.58
CA LYS A 286 -18.98 39.40 12.91
C LYS A 286 -20.39 39.85 13.34
N LYS A 287 -21.29 40.08 12.38
CA LYS A 287 -22.66 40.58 12.55
C LYS A 287 -23.72 39.49 12.33
N ASN A 288 -23.74 38.85 11.16
CA ASN A 288 -24.76 37.88 10.79
C ASN A 288 -24.51 36.51 11.43
N VAL A 289 -25.10 36.24 12.60
CA VAL A 289 -25.02 34.95 13.32
C VAL A 289 -26.32 34.17 13.13
N LEU A 290 -26.32 33.25 12.16
CA LEU A 290 -27.53 32.54 11.72
C LEU A 290 -27.91 31.32 12.58
N TRP A 291 -26.96 30.68 13.27
CA TRP A 291 -27.25 29.68 14.30
C TRP A 291 -26.92 30.23 15.69
N GLY A 292 -26.24 29.48 16.58
CA GLY A 292 -26.11 29.88 17.98
C GLY A 292 -27.48 30.15 18.62
N PRO A 293 -27.71 31.32 19.25
CA PRO A 293 -29.00 31.70 19.81
C PRO A 293 -30.18 31.59 18.83
N ALA A 294 -30.00 31.91 17.56
CA ALA A 294 -31.05 31.84 16.55
C ALA A 294 -31.51 30.40 16.29
N LEU A 295 -30.58 29.43 16.24
CA LEU A 295 -30.93 28.01 16.13
C LEU A 295 -31.60 27.49 17.41
N GLN A 296 -31.14 27.93 18.59
CA GLN A 296 -31.79 27.55 19.85
C GLN A 296 -33.25 28.01 19.88
N SER A 297 -33.52 29.27 19.51
CA SER A 297 -34.89 29.79 19.38
C SER A 297 -35.70 29.06 18.31
N ALA A 298 -35.10 28.71 17.16
CA ALA A 298 -35.78 27.95 16.11
C ALA A 298 -36.12 26.50 16.50
N VAL A 299 -35.36 25.89 17.42
CA VAL A 299 -35.70 24.58 18.00
C VAL A 299 -36.77 24.71 19.08
N GLN A 300 -36.66 25.71 19.95
CA GLN A 300 -37.63 25.97 21.02
C GLN A 300 -39.01 26.44 20.48
N GLY A 301 -39.04 27.13 19.34
CA GLY A 301 -40.25 27.52 18.62
C GLY A 301 -40.77 26.47 17.62
N GLY A 302 -40.11 25.32 17.50
CA GLY A 302 -40.54 24.21 16.64
C GLY A 302 -40.29 24.37 15.13
N GLN A 303 -39.61 25.43 14.68
CA GLN A 303 -39.24 25.61 13.27
C GLN A 303 -38.12 24.66 12.80
N VAL A 304 -37.34 24.11 13.75
CA VAL A 304 -36.37 23.03 13.54
C VAL A 304 -36.65 21.95 14.59
N ALA A 305 -36.77 20.68 14.18
CA ALA A 305 -37.04 19.60 15.12
C ALA A 305 -35.84 19.35 16.06
N GLN A 306 -36.08 19.06 17.35
CA GLN A 306 -35.01 18.64 18.28
C GLN A 306 -34.24 17.42 17.75
N THR A 307 -34.93 16.49 17.09
CA THR A 307 -34.33 15.31 16.44
C THR A 307 -33.37 15.67 15.30
N ARG A 308 -33.57 16.83 14.64
CA ARG A 308 -32.66 17.33 13.61
C ARG A 308 -31.36 17.85 14.23
N LEU A 309 -31.45 18.69 15.27
CA LEU A 309 -30.29 19.16 16.04
C LEU A 309 -29.52 17.98 16.67
N ASP A 310 -30.24 16.99 17.20
CA ASP A 310 -29.65 15.77 17.76
C ASP A 310 -28.87 14.97 16.72
N ASP A 311 -29.31 14.94 15.47
CA ASP A 311 -28.58 14.29 14.37
C ASP A 311 -27.34 15.07 13.93
N MET A 312 -27.40 16.41 13.88
CA MET A 312 -26.20 17.24 13.62
C MET A 312 -25.07 16.91 14.61
N VAL A 313 -25.41 16.92 15.90
CA VAL A 313 -24.46 16.65 16.99
C VAL A 313 -24.00 15.19 17.01
N ARG A 314 -24.90 14.23 16.73
CA ARG A 314 -24.54 12.82 16.58
C ARG A 314 -23.47 12.63 15.50
N ARG A 315 -23.62 13.26 14.34
CA ARG A 315 -22.68 13.16 13.22
C ARG A 315 -21.32 13.75 13.56
N ILE A 316 -21.28 14.95 14.15
CA ILE A 316 -20.02 15.60 14.56
C ILE A 316 -19.29 14.76 15.61
N LEU A 317 -20.00 14.27 16.63
CA LEU A 317 -19.41 13.41 17.65
C LEU A 317 -19.00 12.05 17.10
N ALA A 318 -19.75 11.46 16.16
CA ALA A 318 -19.37 10.22 15.49
C ALA A 318 -18.07 10.40 14.73
N SER A 319 -17.92 11.46 13.93
CA SER A 319 -16.68 11.76 13.21
C SER A 319 -15.48 11.98 14.16
N TRP A 320 -15.68 12.70 15.28
CA TRP A 320 -14.68 12.85 16.35
C TRP A 320 -14.28 11.50 16.98
N TYR A 321 -15.23 10.58 17.14
CA TYR A 321 -15.01 9.23 17.66
C TYR A 321 -14.46 8.22 16.63
N LEU A 322 -14.64 8.44 15.33
CA LEU A 322 -14.25 7.57 14.22
C LEU A 322 -12.73 7.52 14.04
N VAL A 323 -12.13 8.71 13.86
CA VAL A 323 -10.67 8.90 13.98
C VAL A 323 -10.21 8.93 15.45
N GLY A 324 -11.16 8.80 16.38
CA GLY A 324 -11.00 8.70 17.83
C GLY A 324 -10.01 9.73 18.39
N GLN A 325 -10.42 10.98 18.31
CA GLN A 325 -9.84 12.15 18.97
C GLN A 325 -10.31 12.27 20.43
N ASP A 326 -11.06 11.28 20.92
CA ASP A 326 -11.55 11.13 22.29
C ASP A 326 -10.46 10.72 23.31
N LYS A 327 -9.22 10.53 22.87
CA LYS A 327 -8.13 9.95 23.67
C LYS A 327 -6.80 10.65 23.40
N GLY A 328 -6.35 11.47 24.35
CA GLY A 328 -5.00 12.06 24.34
C GLY A 328 -4.68 12.96 23.14
N TYR A 329 -5.70 13.55 22.51
CA TYR A 329 -5.49 14.38 21.32
C TYR A 329 -4.84 15.74 21.69
N PRO A 330 -3.85 16.24 20.91
CA PRO A 330 -3.19 17.51 21.24
C PRO A 330 -4.13 18.72 21.18
N THR A 331 -3.94 19.65 22.12
CA THR A 331 -4.57 20.99 22.09
C THR A 331 -3.92 21.86 21.01
N ALA A 332 -4.69 22.71 20.33
CA ALA A 332 -4.17 23.61 19.30
C ALA A 332 -3.04 24.53 19.84
N THR A 333 -1.83 24.41 19.29
CA THR A 333 -0.61 25.09 19.79
C THR A 333 -0.29 26.43 19.13
N PHE A 334 -1.13 26.90 18.21
CA PHE A 334 -0.92 28.06 17.35
C PHE A 334 -2.12 29.02 17.39
N ASN A 335 -2.02 30.16 16.69
CA ASN A 335 -3.13 31.06 16.43
C ASN A 335 -3.00 31.66 15.01
N SER A 336 -4.00 31.43 14.16
CA SER A 336 -4.01 31.81 12.74
C SER A 336 -3.86 33.31 12.50
N TRP A 337 -4.28 34.13 13.47
CA TRP A 337 -4.28 35.60 13.41
C TRP A 337 -3.00 36.20 14.02
N LYS A 338 -2.08 35.35 14.49
CA LYS A 338 -0.78 35.67 15.06
C LYS A 338 0.24 34.61 14.60
N ILE A 339 0.48 34.58 13.28
CA ILE A 339 1.34 33.59 12.61
C ILE A 339 2.68 33.46 13.36
N GLY A 340 2.88 32.30 13.96
CA GLY A 340 4.08 31.93 14.70
C GLY A 340 4.75 30.72 14.08
N SER A 341 5.98 30.44 14.52
CA SER A 341 6.73 29.26 14.08
C SER A 341 6.43 28.04 14.95
N GLN A 342 6.19 26.90 14.31
CA GLN A 342 6.22 25.57 14.91
C GLN A 342 7.43 24.80 14.35
N SER A 343 7.74 23.65 14.97
CA SER A 343 8.75 22.72 14.46
C SER A 343 8.08 21.36 14.25
N VAL A 344 7.49 21.19 13.07
CA VAL A 344 6.75 19.99 12.65
C VAL A 344 7.27 19.51 11.29
N GLY A 345 6.68 18.44 10.74
CA GLY A 345 6.95 17.99 9.38
C GLY A 345 8.21 17.15 9.19
N GLY A 346 9.12 17.07 10.17
CA GLY A 346 10.16 16.04 10.27
C GLY A 346 10.92 15.74 8.97
N ASP A 347 10.62 14.59 8.36
CA ASP A 347 11.16 14.14 7.08
C ASP A 347 10.19 14.25 5.90
N HIS A 348 8.96 14.74 6.08
CA HIS A 348 7.86 14.78 5.08
C HIS A 348 8.22 15.41 3.72
N LYS A 349 9.26 16.25 3.67
CA LYS A 349 9.90 16.73 2.43
C LYS A 349 10.35 15.62 1.48
N THR A 350 10.53 14.38 1.96
CA THR A 350 10.78 13.19 1.11
C THR A 350 9.62 12.95 0.17
N ASN A 351 8.38 12.94 0.67
CA ASN A 351 7.16 12.87 -0.12
C ASN A 351 7.06 14.08 -1.05
N VAL A 352 7.28 15.30 -0.55
CA VAL A 352 7.17 16.51 -1.39
C VAL A 352 8.17 16.47 -2.55
N ARG A 353 9.41 16.02 -2.34
CA ARG A 353 10.37 15.84 -3.43
C ARG A 353 9.99 14.70 -4.38
N ALA A 354 9.47 13.58 -3.86
CA ALA A 354 9.02 12.47 -4.69
C ALA A 354 7.82 12.86 -5.57
N VAL A 355 6.80 13.53 -5.01
CA VAL A 355 5.64 14.04 -5.74
C VAL A 355 6.03 15.17 -6.71
N ALA A 356 6.90 16.10 -6.29
CA ALA A 356 7.45 17.13 -7.18
C ALA A 356 8.11 16.50 -8.41
N ARG A 357 9.01 15.53 -8.21
CA ARG A 357 9.77 14.81 -9.24
C ARG A 357 8.88 13.94 -10.13
N ASP A 358 8.07 13.06 -9.54
CA ASP A 358 7.35 12.01 -10.27
C ASP A 358 6.00 12.48 -10.81
N GLY A 359 5.57 13.70 -10.45
CA GLY A 359 4.48 14.44 -11.09
C GLY A 359 4.93 15.33 -12.26
N ILE A 360 6.24 15.47 -12.53
CA ILE A 360 6.72 16.14 -13.75
C ILE A 360 6.34 15.32 -14.98
N VAL A 361 5.74 15.99 -15.96
CA VAL A 361 5.36 15.41 -17.25
C VAL A 361 6.28 15.95 -18.34
N LEU A 362 7.04 15.05 -18.98
CA LEU A 362 7.85 15.41 -20.14
C LEU A 362 6.95 15.46 -21.38
N LEU A 363 6.79 16.63 -21.99
CA LEU A 363 5.87 16.84 -23.12
C LEU A 363 6.58 16.76 -24.48
N LYS A 364 7.83 17.22 -24.56
CA LYS A 364 8.68 17.15 -25.76
C LYS A 364 10.11 16.80 -25.35
N ASN A 365 10.78 15.95 -26.14
CA ASN A 365 12.20 15.64 -25.99
C ASN A 365 12.80 15.20 -27.35
N THR A 366 13.07 16.18 -28.22
CA THR A 366 13.71 15.98 -29.53
C THR A 366 15.17 15.55 -29.33
N ASP A 367 15.63 14.59 -30.15
CA ASP A 367 17.01 14.08 -30.21
C ASP A 367 17.64 13.70 -28.86
N ALA A 368 16.80 13.29 -27.90
CA ALA A 368 17.19 13.01 -26.50
C ALA A 368 17.96 14.16 -25.83
N ALA A 369 17.54 15.40 -26.08
CA ALA A 369 18.11 16.61 -25.45
C ALA A 369 18.05 16.61 -23.92
N LEU A 370 17.15 15.82 -23.33
CA LEU A 370 17.15 15.43 -21.91
C LEU A 370 17.29 13.90 -21.77
N PRO A 371 18.01 13.40 -20.74
CA PRO A 371 18.61 14.15 -19.63
C PRO A 371 19.95 14.84 -19.98
N LEU A 372 20.31 15.88 -19.22
CA LEU A 372 21.54 16.66 -19.39
C LEU A 372 22.79 15.90 -18.93
N THR A 373 23.74 15.67 -19.85
CA THR A 373 25.00 14.98 -19.56
C THR A 373 26.19 15.95 -19.45
N LYS A 374 26.16 16.85 -18.46
CA LYS A 374 27.21 17.85 -18.17
C LYS A 374 27.50 18.83 -19.34
N PRO A 375 26.55 19.67 -19.78
CA PRO A 375 26.80 20.72 -20.79
C PRO A 375 27.85 21.73 -20.30
N LYS A 376 28.57 22.37 -21.22
CA LYS A 376 29.66 23.31 -20.89
C LYS A 376 29.13 24.63 -20.31
N SER A 377 28.01 25.11 -20.82
CA SER A 377 27.34 26.32 -20.34
C SER A 377 25.82 26.19 -20.44
N ILE A 378 25.12 26.68 -19.41
CA ILE A 378 23.66 26.78 -19.36
C ILE A 378 23.27 28.25 -19.13
N ALA A 379 22.31 28.75 -19.92
CA ALA A 379 21.57 29.95 -19.57
C ALA A 379 20.29 29.55 -18.82
N VAL A 380 19.99 30.20 -17.69
CA VAL A 380 18.74 30.03 -16.94
C VAL A 380 17.97 31.35 -16.94
N ILE A 381 16.73 31.33 -17.43
CA ILE A 381 16.01 32.51 -17.92
C ILE A 381 14.56 32.52 -17.40
N GLY A 382 14.03 33.71 -17.11
CA GLY A 382 12.67 33.95 -16.62
C GLY A 382 12.60 34.19 -15.10
N THR A 383 11.61 34.95 -14.62
CA THR A 383 11.36 35.15 -13.17
C THR A 383 11.06 33.83 -12.47
N ASP A 384 10.33 32.93 -13.12
CA ASP A 384 9.98 31.60 -12.62
C ASP A 384 11.19 30.70 -12.27
N SER A 385 12.41 31.13 -12.61
CA SER A 385 13.65 30.46 -12.22
C SER A 385 14.09 30.71 -10.76
N ILE A 386 13.60 31.77 -10.08
CA ILE A 386 14.08 32.21 -8.75
C ILE A 386 12.98 32.23 -7.69
N VAL A 387 13.35 32.21 -6.40
CA VAL A 387 12.42 32.58 -5.33
C VAL A 387 12.06 34.07 -5.49
N ALA A 388 10.80 34.41 -5.19
CA ALA A 388 10.32 35.80 -5.09
C ALA A 388 11.37 36.73 -4.44
N PRO A 389 11.75 37.87 -5.04
CA PRO A 389 12.78 38.77 -4.48
C PRO A 389 12.47 39.31 -3.08
N LYS A 390 11.19 39.25 -2.66
CA LYS A 390 10.70 39.63 -1.32
C LYS A 390 10.67 38.47 -0.32
N GLY A 391 10.95 37.24 -0.76
CA GLY A 391 10.81 35.99 0.00
C GLY A 391 9.53 35.21 -0.35
N ALA A 392 9.58 33.88 -0.28
CA ALA A 392 8.51 32.97 -0.76
C ALA A 392 7.11 33.20 -0.14
N ASN A 393 7.06 33.75 1.08
CA ASN A 393 5.80 34.02 1.81
C ASN A 393 5.34 35.48 1.74
N ALA A 394 6.07 36.36 1.02
CA ALA A 394 5.87 37.82 1.07
C ALA A 394 4.48 38.29 0.59
N CYS A 395 3.81 37.49 -0.22
CA CYS A 395 2.43 37.71 -0.63
C CYS A 395 1.49 36.89 0.26
N ALA A 396 0.56 37.57 0.92
CA ALA A 396 -0.47 36.97 1.76
C ALA A 396 -1.33 36.01 0.92
N ASP A 397 -1.66 34.84 1.50
CA ASP A 397 -2.40 33.76 0.81
C ASP A 397 -1.82 33.39 -0.57
N ARG A 398 -0.50 33.59 -0.76
CA ARG A 398 0.24 33.46 -2.03
C ARG A 398 -0.34 34.28 -3.20
N GLY A 399 -1.05 35.37 -2.91
CA GLY A 399 -1.73 36.25 -3.88
C GLY A 399 -0.82 37.10 -4.78
N CYS A 400 0.26 36.55 -5.33
CA CYS A 400 1.06 37.15 -6.38
C CYS A 400 1.85 36.08 -7.16
N ASN A 401 2.10 36.35 -8.43
CA ASN A 401 2.99 35.57 -9.27
C ASN A 401 4.30 36.36 -9.46
N ASP A 402 5.23 36.24 -8.52
CA ASP A 402 6.51 36.98 -8.44
C ASP A 402 7.62 35.96 -8.12
N GLY A 403 8.31 35.45 -9.13
CA GLY A 403 9.25 34.32 -9.00
C GLY A 403 8.64 32.96 -9.37
N THR A 404 9.21 31.88 -8.83
CA THR A 404 8.87 30.49 -9.16
C THR A 404 7.53 30.05 -8.60
N LEU A 405 6.65 29.53 -9.46
CA LEU A 405 5.28 29.17 -9.08
C LEU A 405 5.21 27.77 -8.46
N ALA A 406 5.28 27.71 -7.13
CA ALA A 406 5.20 26.45 -6.37
C ALA A 406 3.83 26.16 -5.74
N MET A 407 2.89 27.12 -5.77
CA MET A 407 1.56 27.07 -5.16
C MET A 407 0.69 28.18 -5.76
N GLY A 408 -0.60 27.94 -6.06
CA GLY A 408 -1.54 29.02 -6.43
C GLY A 408 -2.09 29.76 -5.20
N TRP A 409 -3.02 30.70 -5.38
CA TRP A 409 -3.46 31.59 -4.29
C TRP A 409 -4.81 31.24 -3.62
N GLY A 410 -5.00 31.71 -2.38
CA GLY A 410 -6.28 31.64 -1.64
C GLY A 410 -6.26 30.76 -0.39
N SER A 411 -7.40 30.14 -0.03
CA SER A 411 -7.48 29.22 1.11
C SER A 411 -6.75 27.89 0.93
N GLY A 412 -6.47 27.50 -0.32
CA GLY A 412 -5.69 26.31 -0.65
C GLY A 412 -4.20 26.36 -0.30
N THR A 413 -3.77 27.24 0.61
CA THR A 413 -2.35 27.62 0.78
C THR A 413 -1.75 27.29 2.15
N ALA A 414 -0.41 27.28 2.21
CA ALA A 414 0.40 27.17 3.42
C ALA A 414 1.60 28.12 3.33
N GLU A 415 2.26 28.39 4.47
CA GLU A 415 3.53 29.13 4.48
C GLU A 415 4.68 28.18 4.14
N PHE A 416 5.54 28.57 3.19
CA PHE A 416 6.75 27.81 2.86
C PHE A 416 7.73 27.85 4.04
N PRO A 417 8.26 26.71 4.54
CA PRO A 417 9.35 26.69 5.51
C PRO A 417 10.68 27.08 4.84
N TYR A 418 10.79 26.76 3.56
CA TYR A 418 11.78 27.19 2.57
C TYR A 418 11.15 26.94 1.19
N LEU A 419 11.76 27.44 0.12
CA LEU A 419 11.40 27.09 -1.26
C LEU A 419 12.68 26.96 -2.08
N VAL A 420 12.91 25.77 -2.65
CA VAL A 420 14.06 25.55 -3.54
C VAL A 420 13.65 25.92 -4.96
N ALA A 421 14.14 27.05 -5.47
CA ALA A 421 13.84 27.48 -6.84
C ALA A 421 14.68 26.71 -7.90
N PRO A 422 14.21 26.64 -9.16
CA PRO A 422 14.92 25.99 -10.26
C PRO A 422 16.39 26.41 -10.38
N LEU A 423 16.67 27.71 -10.36
CA LEU A 423 18.02 28.25 -10.53
C LEU A 423 18.97 27.79 -9.43
N ASP A 424 18.50 27.67 -8.19
CA ASP A 424 19.38 27.36 -7.06
C ASP A 424 19.77 25.88 -7.04
N ALA A 425 18.82 24.98 -7.33
CA ALA A 425 19.13 23.57 -7.57
C ALA A 425 20.02 23.38 -8.80
N ILE A 426 19.76 24.10 -9.91
CA ILE A 426 20.59 24.05 -11.13
C ILE A 426 22.02 24.55 -10.85
N LYS A 427 22.21 25.64 -10.09
CA LYS A 427 23.54 26.09 -9.65
C LYS A 427 24.25 25.00 -8.84
N THR A 428 23.57 24.38 -7.87
CA THR A 428 24.13 23.31 -7.03
C THR A 428 24.55 22.09 -7.87
N GLN A 429 23.85 21.77 -8.95
CA GLN A 429 24.25 20.68 -9.85
C GLN A 429 25.38 21.10 -10.80
N ALA A 430 25.28 22.27 -11.43
CA ALA A 430 26.29 22.82 -12.32
C ALA A 430 27.68 22.93 -11.67
N GLN A 431 27.74 23.27 -10.38
CA GLN A 431 28.98 23.28 -9.59
C GLN A 431 29.67 21.91 -9.50
N LYS A 432 28.93 20.80 -9.50
CA LYS A 432 29.49 19.43 -9.49
C LYS A 432 29.99 18.99 -10.87
N ASP A 433 29.42 19.58 -11.92
CA ASP A 433 29.69 19.23 -13.31
C ASP A 433 30.73 20.13 -13.99
N GLY A 434 31.06 21.28 -13.39
CA GLY A 434 31.94 22.29 -13.97
C GLY A 434 31.24 23.17 -15.02
N THR A 435 29.92 23.16 -15.06
CA THR A 435 29.09 23.91 -16.01
C THR A 435 29.05 25.39 -15.66
N THR A 436 29.36 26.26 -16.63
CA THR A 436 29.20 27.71 -16.48
C THR A 436 27.72 28.11 -16.53
N ILE A 437 27.25 28.89 -15.55
CA ILE A 437 25.87 29.41 -15.51
C ILE A 437 25.84 30.88 -15.94
N THR A 438 24.94 31.21 -16.86
CA THR A 438 24.50 32.59 -17.17
C THR A 438 23.03 32.74 -16.78
N THR A 439 22.63 33.89 -16.24
CA THR A 439 21.28 34.09 -15.69
C THR A 439 20.59 35.33 -16.25
N SER A 440 19.33 35.18 -16.65
CA SER A 440 18.40 36.30 -16.90
C SER A 440 17.12 36.04 -16.10
N SER A 441 17.17 36.25 -14.78
CA SER A 441 16.06 36.01 -13.85
C SER A 441 15.00 37.13 -13.90
N ASN A 442 14.60 37.50 -15.11
CA ASN A 442 13.52 38.41 -15.46
C ASN A 442 12.98 38.05 -16.86
N ASP A 443 11.77 38.51 -17.17
CA ASP A 443 11.05 38.11 -18.38
C ASP A 443 11.23 39.08 -19.56
N ASN A 444 12.28 39.92 -19.54
CA ASN A 444 12.62 40.74 -20.70
C ASN A 444 13.21 39.86 -21.81
N ALA A 445 12.43 39.70 -22.89
CA ALA A 445 12.77 38.87 -24.05
C ALA A 445 14.17 39.15 -24.64
N GLN A 446 14.60 40.41 -24.68
CA GLN A 446 15.92 40.80 -25.21
C GLN A 446 17.08 40.41 -24.26
N GLN A 447 16.89 40.53 -22.95
CA GLN A 447 17.88 40.07 -21.95
C GLN A 447 17.94 38.54 -21.89
N GLY A 448 16.79 37.86 -21.96
CA GLY A 448 16.72 36.40 -22.08
C GLY A 448 17.49 35.88 -23.30
N ALA A 449 17.24 36.45 -24.48
CA ALA A 449 18.01 36.14 -25.68
C ALA A 449 19.52 36.44 -25.52
N SER A 450 19.88 37.59 -24.94
CA SER A 450 21.28 37.97 -24.69
C SER A 450 22.01 36.97 -23.78
N ALA A 451 21.33 36.44 -22.75
CA ALA A 451 21.86 35.39 -21.89
C ALA A 451 21.99 34.03 -22.61
N ALA A 452 21.02 33.71 -23.48
CA ALA A 452 20.98 32.45 -24.23
C ALA A 452 22.01 32.37 -25.37
N GLN A 453 22.40 33.52 -25.95
CA GLN A 453 23.22 33.66 -27.16
C GLN A 453 24.49 32.79 -27.20
N ASN A 454 25.16 32.62 -26.05
CA ASN A 454 26.46 31.94 -25.92
C ASN A 454 26.42 30.69 -25.02
N ALA A 455 25.22 30.26 -24.58
CA ALA A 455 25.05 29.05 -23.79
C ALA A 455 24.95 27.80 -24.68
N GLU A 456 25.45 26.65 -24.23
CA GLU A 456 25.25 25.39 -24.94
C GLU A 456 23.78 24.94 -24.89
N VAL A 457 23.10 25.21 -23.77
CA VAL A 457 21.69 24.92 -23.51
C VAL A 457 21.05 26.16 -22.87
N ALA A 458 19.82 26.50 -23.27
CA ALA A 458 19.04 27.55 -22.62
C ALA A 458 17.81 26.96 -21.94
N ILE A 459 17.69 27.12 -20.62
CA ILE A 459 16.53 26.71 -19.82
C ILE A 459 15.69 27.94 -19.54
N VAL A 460 14.49 27.99 -20.12
CA VAL A 460 13.52 29.08 -19.92
C VAL A 460 12.43 28.57 -19.00
N CYS A 461 12.36 29.13 -17.80
CA CYS A 461 11.29 28.89 -16.85
C CYS A 461 10.15 29.90 -17.11
N ILE A 462 8.92 29.41 -17.27
CA ILE A 462 7.71 30.23 -17.43
C ILE A 462 6.59 29.65 -16.58
N ASN A 463 5.59 30.46 -16.25
CA ASN A 463 4.44 29.98 -15.49
C ASN A 463 3.10 30.57 -15.94
N SER A 464 2.02 30.13 -15.28
CA SER A 464 0.69 30.73 -15.36
C SER A 464 -0.12 30.30 -14.16
N ASP A 465 -0.72 31.26 -13.47
CA ASP A 465 -1.22 31.13 -12.10
C ASP A 465 -2.74 31.34 -11.99
N SER A 466 -3.34 30.88 -10.90
CA SER A 466 -4.76 31.08 -10.55
C SER A 466 -5.03 30.78 -9.08
N GLY A 467 -6.20 31.18 -8.58
CA GLY A 467 -6.57 30.86 -7.21
C GLY A 467 -8.00 31.23 -6.85
N GLU A 468 -8.21 31.55 -5.58
CA GLU A 468 -9.51 31.86 -5.02
C GLU A 468 -10.01 33.28 -5.39
N GLY A 469 -11.32 33.41 -5.64
CA GLY A 469 -11.96 34.62 -6.20
C GLY A 469 -11.98 35.87 -5.34
N TYR A 470 -11.53 35.81 -4.07
CA TYR A 470 -11.41 36.99 -3.21
C TYR A 470 -10.11 37.78 -3.45
N ILE A 471 -9.17 37.25 -4.23
CA ILE A 471 -7.93 37.93 -4.64
C ILE A 471 -7.96 38.17 -6.15
N THR A 472 -7.51 39.35 -6.59
CA THR A 472 -7.29 39.66 -8.00
C THR A 472 -5.81 39.90 -8.28
N VAL A 473 -5.19 39.01 -9.05
CA VAL A 473 -3.76 39.09 -9.43
C VAL A 473 -3.66 39.35 -10.93
N GLU A 474 -3.02 40.44 -11.33
CA GLU A 474 -2.81 40.82 -12.75
C GLU A 474 -4.09 40.81 -13.62
N LYS A 475 -5.24 41.20 -13.02
CA LYS A 475 -6.62 41.19 -13.57
C LYS A 475 -7.35 39.84 -13.53
N ASN A 476 -6.71 38.77 -13.07
CA ASN A 476 -7.32 37.45 -12.85
C ASN A 476 -8.00 37.45 -11.47
N ALA A 477 -9.33 37.46 -11.42
CA ALA A 477 -10.11 37.48 -10.18
C ALA A 477 -10.46 36.04 -9.76
N GLY A 478 -9.49 35.35 -9.14
CA GLY A 478 -9.47 33.90 -8.96
C GLY A 478 -9.28 33.14 -10.27
N ASP A 479 -10.29 33.18 -11.15
CA ASP A 479 -10.26 32.56 -12.48
C ASP A 479 -9.27 33.25 -13.44
N ARG A 480 -8.64 32.45 -14.32
CA ARG A 480 -7.72 32.95 -15.36
C ARG A 480 -8.49 33.65 -16.50
N VAL A 481 -7.97 34.77 -17.00
CA VAL A 481 -8.57 35.49 -18.14
C VAL A 481 -8.29 34.83 -19.50
N ASN A 482 -7.26 33.99 -19.58
CA ASN A 482 -6.86 33.24 -20.78
C ASN A 482 -6.14 31.93 -20.39
N LEU A 483 -5.56 31.25 -21.39
CA LEU A 483 -4.74 30.05 -21.23
C LEU A 483 -3.32 30.28 -21.78
N ASP A 484 -2.79 31.49 -21.63
CA ASP A 484 -1.42 31.83 -22.01
C ASP A 484 -0.47 31.76 -20.80
N PRO A 485 0.85 31.55 -21.04
CA PRO A 485 1.87 31.86 -20.05
C PRO A 485 1.79 33.33 -19.60
N TRP A 486 1.96 33.57 -18.31
CA TRP A 486 2.01 34.92 -17.74
C TRP A 486 3.34 35.61 -18.11
N HIS A 487 3.46 36.90 -17.75
CA HIS A 487 4.69 37.71 -17.89
C HIS A 487 5.31 37.72 -19.30
N ASN A 488 4.49 37.56 -20.34
CA ASN A 488 4.90 37.42 -21.74
C ASN A 488 5.79 36.18 -22.02
N GLY A 489 5.67 35.10 -21.25
CA GLY A 489 6.47 33.88 -21.41
C GLY A 489 6.46 33.29 -22.83
N ASN A 490 5.36 33.45 -23.57
CA ASN A 490 5.27 33.12 -24.99
C ASN A 490 6.34 33.82 -25.85
N ASP A 491 6.63 35.10 -25.60
CA ASP A 491 7.59 35.89 -26.37
C ASP A 491 9.02 35.78 -25.81
N LEU A 492 9.16 35.56 -24.50
CA LEU A 492 10.43 35.17 -23.88
C LEU A 492 10.99 33.88 -24.50
N VAL A 493 10.17 32.83 -24.60
CA VAL A 493 10.56 31.56 -25.23
C VAL A 493 10.91 31.75 -26.71
N LYS A 494 10.11 32.52 -27.47
CA LYS A 494 10.41 32.80 -28.89
C LYS A 494 11.75 33.52 -29.07
N ALA A 495 12.04 34.53 -28.25
CA ALA A 495 13.28 35.30 -28.34
C ALA A 495 14.51 34.46 -27.98
N VAL A 496 14.40 33.59 -26.97
CA VAL A 496 15.48 32.64 -26.61
C VAL A 496 15.67 31.59 -27.71
N ALA A 497 14.59 30.98 -28.20
CA ALA A 497 14.65 29.98 -29.26
C ALA A 497 15.09 30.56 -30.63
N ALA A 498 15.02 31.88 -30.83
CA ALA A 498 15.58 32.54 -32.01
C ALA A 498 17.12 32.58 -32.02
N VAL A 499 17.77 32.50 -30.86
CA VAL A 499 19.24 32.59 -30.73
C VAL A 499 19.91 31.32 -30.20
N ASN A 500 19.21 30.47 -29.46
CA ASN A 500 19.75 29.22 -28.90
C ASN A 500 19.04 27.97 -29.44
N LYS A 501 19.82 27.06 -30.04
CA LYS A 501 19.34 25.84 -30.72
C LYS A 501 18.98 24.68 -29.78
N LYS A 502 19.34 24.75 -28.49
CA LYS A 502 18.96 23.78 -27.46
C LYS A 502 18.16 24.51 -26.37
N THR A 503 17.00 25.06 -26.74
CA THR A 503 16.08 25.69 -25.80
C THR A 503 15.20 24.63 -25.14
N ILE A 504 15.19 24.60 -23.82
CA ILE A 504 14.37 23.75 -22.96
C ILE A 504 13.41 24.65 -22.22
N VAL A 505 12.11 24.39 -22.32
CA VAL A 505 11.08 25.16 -21.59
C VAL A 505 10.64 24.37 -20.37
N VAL A 506 10.71 24.99 -19.19
CA VAL A 506 10.14 24.48 -17.95
C VAL A 506 8.87 25.28 -17.66
N VAL A 507 7.77 24.59 -17.36
CA VAL A 507 6.45 25.22 -17.15
C VAL A 507 5.88 24.84 -15.79
N HIS A 508 5.78 25.80 -14.87
CA HIS A 508 4.99 25.65 -13.64
C HIS A 508 3.60 26.22 -13.86
N SER A 509 2.53 25.45 -13.68
CA SER A 509 1.17 25.98 -13.85
C SER A 509 0.08 25.18 -13.16
N VAL A 510 -0.91 25.93 -12.67
CA VAL A 510 -2.17 25.48 -12.07
C VAL A 510 -3.05 24.64 -13.02
N GLY A 511 -2.86 24.75 -14.33
CA GLY A 511 -3.71 24.09 -15.32
C GLY A 511 -3.17 24.27 -16.75
N PRO A 512 -3.82 23.66 -17.75
CA PRO A 512 -3.30 23.61 -19.11
C PRO A 512 -3.12 25.00 -19.74
N LEU A 513 -2.24 25.09 -20.74
CA LEU A 513 -1.88 26.29 -21.49
C LEU A 513 -1.84 26.02 -22.99
N ILE A 514 -2.00 27.05 -23.82
CA ILE A 514 -1.86 26.94 -25.28
C ILE A 514 -0.40 27.09 -25.67
N LEU A 515 0.21 25.98 -26.10
CA LEU A 515 1.66 25.90 -26.37
C LEU A 515 2.01 26.14 -27.86
N GLU A 516 1.00 26.21 -28.73
CA GLU A 516 1.16 26.43 -30.18
C GLU A 516 2.10 27.61 -30.56
N PRO A 517 2.18 28.75 -29.82
CA PRO A 517 3.09 29.85 -30.15
C PRO A 517 4.59 29.52 -30.18
N TYR A 518 5.02 28.36 -29.65
CA TYR A 518 6.43 27.95 -29.68
C TYR A 518 6.68 26.42 -29.73
N ILE A 519 5.68 25.56 -29.45
CA ILE A 519 5.91 24.10 -29.28
C ILE A 519 6.53 23.40 -30.49
N ASP A 520 6.19 23.83 -31.71
CA ASP A 520 6.72 23.26 -32.97
C ASP A 520 8.01 23.96 -33.46
N ASN A 521 8.55 24.93 -32.71
CA ASN A 521 9.85 25.52 -33.02
C ASN A 521 10.95 24.44 -32.92
N PRO A 522 11.80 24.24 -33.94
CA PRO A 522 12.84 23.20 -33.93
C PRO A 522 13.92 23.45 -32.88
N ASN A 523 14.15 24.70 -32.47
CA ASN A 523 15.13 25.06 -31.44
C ASN A 523 14.59 24.85 -30.01
N VAL A 524 13.26 24.70 -29.83
CA VAL A 524 12.65 24.26 -28.58
C VAL A 524 12.73 22.73 -28.54
N VAL A 525 13.85 22.20 -28.06
CA VAL A 525 14.16 20.76 -28.12
C VAL A 525 13.44 19.97 -27.03
N ALA A 526 13.14 20.57 -25.88
CA ALA A 526 12.37 19.91 -24.83
C ALA A 526 11.37 20.84 -24.13
N VAL A 527 10.28 20.26 -23.64
CA VAL A 527 9.28 20.95 -22.81
C VAL A 527 8.94 20.06 -21.61
N VAL A 528 9.17 20.60 -20.42
CA VAL A 528 9.05 19.94 -19.12
C VAL A 528 7.93 20.61 -18.35
N TRP A 529 6.82 19.91 -18.17
CA TRP A 529 5.67 20.41 -17.41
C TRP A 529 5.87 20.05 -15.93
N ALA A 530 6.25 21.05 -15.15
CA ALA A 530 6.62 20.92 -13.74
C ALA A 530 5.46 21.22 -12.77
N GLY A 531 4.29 21.64 -13.27
CA GLY A 531 3.04 21.70 -12.51
C GLY A 531 3.11 22.63 -11.30
N ILE A 532 2.66 22.17 -10.13
CA ILE A 532 2.63 22.94 -8.87
C ILE A 532 3.28 22.08 -7.75
N PRO A 533 4.62 22.09 -7.65
CA PRO A 533 5.38 21.05 -6.93
C PRO A 533 5.58 21.26 -5.41
N GLY A 534 5.25 22.42 -4.84
CA GLY A 534 5.53 22.72 -3.43
C GLY A 534 7.02 23.00 -3.14
N GLN A 535 7.44 22.89 -1.86
CA GLN A 535 8.72 23.45 -1.38
C GLN A 535 10.00 22.87 -2.02
N GLU A 536 9.93 21.67 -2.61
CA GLU A 536 11.06 20.95 -3.23
C GLU A 536 11.15 21.17 -4.75
N SER A 537 10.43 22.15 -5.32
CA SER A 537 10.36 22.48 -6.76
C SER A 537 11.65 22.21 -7.56
N GLY A 538 12.71 22.99 -7.32
CA GLY A 538 13.97 22.90 -8.04
C GLY A 538 14.70 21.57 -7.84
N ASN A 539 14.55 20.91 -6.68
CA ASN A 539 15.15 19.61 -6.41
C ASN A 539 14.49 18.50 -7.23
N GLY A 540 13.14 18.47 -7.27
CA GLY A 540 12.39 17.54 -8.11
C GLY A 540 12.63 17.78 -9.60
N LEU A 541 12.75 19.04 -10.01
CA LEU A 541 13.08 19.43 -11.38
C LEU A 541 14.50 18.96 -11.79
N VAL A 542 15.51 19.16 -10.95
CA VAL A 542 16.89 18.72 -11.26
C VAL A 542 17.04 17.20 -11.28
N ASP A 543 16.29 16.46 -10.43
CA ASP A 543 16.23 15.00 -10.49
C ASP A 543 15.80 14.50 -11.89
N ILE A 544 14.86 15.19 -12.54
CA ILE A 544 14.45 14.91 -13.91
C ILE A 544 15.48 15.45 -14.92
N LEU A 545 15.81 16.74 -14.88
CA LEU A 545 16.67 17.38 -15.89
C LEU A 545 18.04 16.72 -16.04
N TRP A 546 18.63 16.16 -14.97
CA TRP A 546 19.88 15.40 -15.00
C TRP A 546 19.70 13.87 -15.02
N GLY A 547 18.47 13.37 -15.03
CA GLY A 547 18.17 11.94 -15.16
C GLY A 547 18.60 11.10 -13.96
N SER A 548 18.47 11.61 -12.73
CA SER A 548 18.58 10.76 -11.52
C SER A 548 17.43 9.74 -11.45
N THR A 549 16.32 10.05 -12.13
CA THR A 549 15.29 9.11 -12.59
C THR A 549 14.76 9.53 -13.97
N SER A 550 14.04 8.63 -14.66
CA SER A 550 13.17 9.04 -15.77
C SER A 550 11.97 9.83 -15.24
N PRO A 551 11.50 10.87 -15.95
CA PRO A 551 10.15 11.38 -15.73
C PRO A 551 9.14 10.25 -15.95
N SER A 552 8.06 10.28 -15.17
CA SER A 552 7.04 9.24 -15.12
C SER A 552 5.64 9.77 -14.84
N GLY A 553 5.49 11.10 -14.72
CA GLY A 553 4.19 11.73 -14.60
C GLY A 553 3.44 11.71 -15.93
N LYS A 554 2.11 11.77 -15.85
CA LYS A 554 1.21 11.87 -17.01
C LYS A 554 0.21 13.01 -16.77
N LEU A 555 -0.18 13.74 -17.80
CA LEU A 555 -1.10 14.87 -17.68
C LEU A 555 -2.45 14.44 -17.06
N PRO A 556 -2.90 15.05 -15.94
CA PRO A 556 -4.21 14.81 -15.37
C PRO A 556 -5.34 15.59 -16.07
N TYR A 557 -5.03 16.31 -17.17
CA TYR A 557 -5.96 17.07 -18.01
C TYR A 557 -5.45 17.10 -19.47
N THR A 558 -6.27 17.56 -20.40
CA THR A 558 -5.89 17.74 -21.81
C THR A 558 -5.22 19.10 -22.02
N ILE A 559 -4.21 19.16 -22.89
CA ILE A 559 -3.62 20.40 -23.42
C ILE A 559 -4.09 20.58 -24.88
N ALA A 560 -4.98 21.53 -25.09
CA ALA A 560 -5.57 21.89 -26.38
C ALA A 560 -4.61 22.64 -27.33
N LYS A 561 -5.05 22.83 -28.58
CA LYS A 561 -4.38 23.74 -29.54
C LYS A 561 -4.96 25.15 -29.52
N GLN A 562 -6.23 25.30 -29.11
CA GLN A 562 -6.89 26.58 -28.92
C GLN A 562 -7.88 26.49 -27.74
N ALA A 563 -8.10 27.61 -27.03
CA ALA A 563 -8.97 27.64 -25.85
C ALA A 563 -10.44 27.27 -26.16
N THR A 564 -10.89 27.43 -27.40
CA THR A 564 -12.23 27.05 -27.87
C THR A 564 -12.46 25.54 -27.96
N ASP A 565 -11.40 24.72 -28.04
CA ASP A 565 -11.52 23.26 -28.17
C ASP A 565 -12.23 22.64 -26.95
N TYR A 566 -11.92 23.13 -25.73
CA TYR A 566 -12.55 22.69 -24.48
C TYR A 566 -14.05 22.98 -24.42
N GLY A 567 -14.55 23.98 -25.18
CA GLY A 567 -15.97 24.35 -25.25
C GLY A 567 -16.62 24.80 -23.93
N THR A 568 -15.83 24.99 -22.88
CA THR A 568 -16.25 25.43 -21.56
C THR A 568 -15.50 26.72 -21.20
N SER A 569 -16.19 27.66 -20.56
CA SER A 569 -15.65 28.98 -20.23
C SER A 569 -16.37 29.55 -19.01
N VAL A 570 -15.68 30.35 -18.22
CA VAL A 570 -16.26 31.07 -17.06
C VAL A 570 -17.41 31.98 -17.51
N VAL A 571 -18.58 31.82 -16.88
CA VAL A 571 -19.79 32.62 -17.13
C VAL A 571 -19.97 33.72 -16.07
N GLY A 572 -20.78 34.73 -16.37
CA GLY A 572 -21.09 35.86 -15.46
C GLY A 572 -22.42 35.73 -14.71
N GLY A 573 -22.92 34.51 -14.53
CA GLY A 573 -24.25 34.21 -13.98
C GLY A 573 -24.46 32.69 -13.95
N ASP A 574 -25.71 32.24 -13.92
CA ASP A 574 -26.04 30.81 -13.81
C ASP A 574 -25.49 29.98 -14.99
N ASP A 575 -24.64 29.00 -14.67
CA ASP A 575 -24.15 28.02 -15.63
C ASP A 575 -25.23 26.96 -15.88
N SER A 576 -25.65 26.86 -17.13
CA SER A 576 -26.64 25.88 -17.61
C SER A 576 -26.09 24.98 -18.72
N SER A 577 -24.77 24.99 -18.97
CA SER A 577 -24.10 24.21 -20.01
C SER A 577 -23.38 23.01 -19.39
N TRP A 578 -24.12 21.92 -19.18
CA TRP A 578 -23.63 20.73 -18.45
C TRP A 578 -23.93 19.45 -19.22
N ASP A 579 -22.88 18.71 -19.58
CA ASP A 579 -22.96 17.40 -20.23
C ASP A 579 -21.91 16.43 -19.63
N LEU A 580 -21.79 15.24 -20.23
CA LEU A 580 -20.77 14.24 -19.86
C LEU A 580 -19.44 14.45 -20.58
N PHE A 581 -19.28 15.52 -21.37
CA PHE A 581 -18.20 15.70 -22.34
C PHE A 581 -17.29 16.86 -21.93
N ILE A 582 -16.65 16.72 -20.76
CA ILE A 582 -15.58 17.59 -20.26
C ILE A 582 -14.19 17.00 -20.52
N ASP A 583 -13.18 17.86 -20.68
CA ASP A 583 -11.78 17.49 -21.01
C ASP A 583 -11.71 16.43 -22.14
N TYR A 584 -10.89 15.39 -22.04
CA TYR A 584 -10.67 14.40 -23.11
C TYR A 584 -11.95 13.72 -23.61
N ARG A 585 -12.98 13.59 -22.77
CA ARG A 585 -14.30 13.06 -23.17
C ARG A 585 -14.90 13.90 -24.29
N ARG A 586 -14.66 15.21 -24.27
CA ARG A 586 -15.02 16.15 -25.33
C ARG A 586 -14.19 15.97 -26.59
N PHE A 587 -12.86 15.93 -26.43
CA PHE A 587 -11.94 15.81 -27.56
C PHE A 587 -12.19 14.51 -28.33
N ASP A 588 -12.52 13.42 -27.62
CA ASP A 588 -12.91 12.14 -28.22
C ASP A 588 -14.28 12.21 -28.89
N GLN A 589 -15.31 12.74 -28.21
CA GLN A 589 -16.67 12.87 -28.76
C GLN A 589 -16.74 13.75 -30.02
N GLN A 590 -16.00 14.87 -30.02
CA GLN A 590 -15.94 15.84 -31.11
C GLN A 590 -14.82 15.53 -32.12
N LYS A 591 -14.04 14.46 -31.91
CA LYS A 591 -12.88 14.05 -32.74
C LYS A 591 -11.80 15.13 -32.89
N ILE A 592 -11.70 16.05 -31.93
CA ILE A 592 -10.66 17.07 -31.88
C ILE A 592 -9.32 16.39 -31.55
N ALA A 593 -8.24 16.85 -32.20
CA ALA A 593 -6.87 16.44 -31.90
C ALA A 593 -6.25 17.47 -30.94
N PRO A 594 -5.99 17.13 -29.66
CA PRO A 594 -5.29 18.02 -28.75
C PRO A 594 -3.83 18.23 -29.19
N ARG A 595 -3.09 19.08 -28.47
CA ARG A 595 -1.61 19.12 -28.55
C ARG A 595 -0.99 17.98 -27.74
N PHE A 596 -1.47 17.79 -26.50
CA PHE A 596 -1.17 16.62 -25.67
C PHE A 596 -2.45 16.20 -24.95
N GLU A 597 -2.83 14.93 -25.03
CA GLU A 597 -4.06 14.41 -24.44
C GLU A 597 -3.96 14.13 -22.93
N PHE A 598 -5.12 14.00 -22.27
CA PHE A 598 -5.21 13.41 -20.94
C PHE A 598 -4.47 12.07 -20.86
N GLY A 599 -3.68 11.87 -19.82
CA GLY A 599 -2.86 10.67 -19.62
C GLY A 599 -1.57 10.64 -20.45
N PHE A 600 -1.24 11.67 -21.24
CA PHE A 600 0.01 11.74 -21.99
C PHE A 600 1.21 12.06 -21.09
N GLY A 601 2.38 11.50 -21.41
CA GLY A 601 3.66 11.87 -20.81
C GLY A 601 4.80 10.96 -21.29
N LEU A 602 5.89 11.58 -21.73
CA LEU A 602 7.10 10.90 -22.21
C LEU A 602 8.00 10.43 -21.05
N SER A 603 8.87 9.48 -21.37
CA SER A 603 9.90 8.92 -20.49
C SER A 603 11.26 8.99 -21.19
N TYR A 604 12.37 8.79 -20.45
CA TYR A 604 13.69 8.55 -21.06
C TYR A 604 13.86 7.11 -21.57
N THR A 605 12.87 6.25 -21.36
CA THR A 605 12.81 4.90 -21.96
C THR A 605 11.48 4.67 -22.70
N ASN A 606 11.39 3.53 -23.39
CA ASN A 606 10.20 3.13 -24.15
C ASN A 606 9.51 1.94 -23.47
N PHE A 607 8.18 1.88 -23.56
CA PHE A 607 7.38 0.79 -22.99
C PHE A 607 6.53 0.11 -24.07
N THR A 608 6.60 -1.22 -24.12
CA THR A 608 5.75 -2.07 -24.97
C THR A 608 4.68 -2.75 -24.12
N TYR A 609 3.52 -2.99 -24.73
CA TYR A 609 2.31 -3.49 -24.08
C TYR A 609 1.91 -4.79 -24.79
N SER A 610 1.61 -5.82 -24.02
CA SER A 610 1.37 -7.20 -24.50
C SER A 610 0.38 -7.94 -23.58
N ASP A 611 0.02 -9.17 -23.97
CA ASP A 611 -0.67 -10.15 -23.12
C ASP A 611 -1.93 -9.61 -22.40
N LEU A 612 -2.83 -8.95 -23.15
CA LEU A 612 -4.13 -8.51 -22.62
C LEU A 612 -4.98 -9.71 -22.23
N ALA A 613 -5.30 -9.83 -20.93
CA ALA A 613 -6.26 -10.81 -20.42
C ALA A 613 -7.41 -10.11 -19.69
N ILE A 614 -8.60 -10.72 -19.76
CA ILE A 614 -9.84 -10.20 -19.20
C ILE A 614 -10.54 -11.38 -18.50
N THR A 615 -10.91 -11.19 -17.24
CA THR A 615 -11.57 -12.22 -16.40
C THR A 615 -12.74 -11.63 -15.62
N GLY A 616 -13.65 -12.51 -15.15
CA GLY A 616 -14.89 -12.13 -14.48
C GLY A 616 -16.09 -12.06 -15.43
N THR A 617 -17.30 -12.07 -14.86
CA THR A 617 -18.58 -12.16 -15.59
C THR A 617 -19.59 -11.17 -15.01
N PRO A 618 -19.47 -9.86 -15.32
CA PRO A 618 -20.41 -8.84 -14.84
C PRO A 618 -21.84 -9.12 -15.32
N THR A 619 -22.80 -8.96 -14.40
CA THR A 619 -24.23 -9.19 -14.66
C THR A 619 -24.96 -7.87 -14.90
N ALA A 620 -25.81 -7.83 -15.94
CA ALA A 620 -26.62 -6.66 -16.30
C ALA A 620 -27.65 -6.26 -15.22
N GLY A 621 -28.23 -5.07 -15.39
CA GLY A 621 -29.33 -4.58 -14.56
C GLY A 621 -28.89 -3.57 -13.49
N PRO A 622 -29.82 -3.13 -12.63
CA PRO A 622 -29.55 -2.13 -11.61
C PRO A 622 -28.63 -2.67 -10.51
N ALA A 623 -28.01 -1.78 -9.74
CA ALA A 623 -27.44 -2.12 -8.44
C ALA A 623 -28.55 -2.59 -7.47
N THR A 624 -28.25 -3.58 -6.63
CA THR A 624 -29.25 -4.23 -5.75
C THR A 624 -28.80 -4.43 -4.30
N GLY A 625 -27.55 -4.11 -3.97
CA GLY A 625 -27.02 -4.20 -2.62
C GLY A 625 -27.67 -3.21 -1.66
N THR A 626 -27.66 -3.53 -0.37
CA THR A 626 -28.06 -2.59 0.68
C THR A 626 -27.18 -1.33 0.65
N LYS A 627 -27.76 -0.18 1.00
CA LYS A 627 -27.02 1.08 1.08
C LYS A 627 -25.99 1.04 2.22
N ALA A 628 -24.77 1.46 1.91
CA ALA A 628 -23.64 1.65 2.82
C ALA A 628 -22.84 2.88 2.37
N PRO A 629 -21.85 3.38 3.13
CA PRO A 629 -21.08 4.56 2.72
C PRO A 629 -20.52 4.41 1.29
N GLY A 630 -20.90 5.32 0.40
CA GLY A 630 -20.59 5.33 -1.03
C GLY A 630 -21.74 4.92 -1.96
N GLY A 631 -22.84 4.34 -1.44
CA GLY A 631 -24.02 3.94 -2.23
C GLY A 631 -24.49 2.50 -1.94
N ALA A 632 -25.16 1.86 -2.91
CA ALA A 632 -25.45 0.43 -2.83
C ALA A 632 -24.14 -0.38 -2.81
N GLN A 633 -24.00 -1.34 -1.89
CA GLN A 633 -22.74 -2.06 -1.65
C GLN A 633 -22.15 -2.73 -2.89
N ASP A 634 -23.01 -3.34 -3.73
CA ASP A 634 -22.59 -4.05 -4.93
C ASP A 634 -21.93 -3.16 -5.99
N LEU A 635 -22.07 -1.82 -5.90
CA LEU A 635 -21.38 -0.85 -6.76
C LEU A 635 -19.86 -0.96 -6.68
N PHE A 636 -19.32 -1.35 -5.52
CA PHE A 636 -17.88 -1.39 -5.25
C PHE A 636 -17.29 -2.80 -5.37
N ASP A 637 -18.12 -3.84 -5.57
CA ASP A 637 -17.66 -5.20 -5.81
C ASP A 637 -16.89 -5.30 -7.13
N THR A 638 -15.74 -5.97 -7.11
CA THR A 638 -14.95 -6.25 -8.33
C THR A 638 -15.66 -7.31 -9.16
N VAL A 639 -16.21 -6.92 -10.31
CA VAL A 639 -16.98 -7.80 -11.20
C VAL A 639 -16.18 -8.30 -12.41
N ALA A 640 -15.07 -7.62 -12.72
CA ALA A 640 -14.11 -8.04 -13.74
C ALA A 640 -12.69 -7.59 -13.37
N THR A 641 -11.68 -8.30 -13.88
CA THR A 641 -10.27 -7.89 -13.80
C THR A 641 -9.65 -7.92 -15.19
N VAL A 642 -8.98 -6.83 -15.57
CA VAL A 642 -8.19 -6.72 -16.80
C VAL A 642 -6.71 -6.67 -16.42
N THR A 643 -5.87 -7.41 -17.13
CA THR A 643 -4.40 -7.38 -16.95
C THR A 643 -3.70 -7.19 -18.28
N ALA A 644 -2.54 -6.52 -18.27
CA ALA A 644 -1.66 -6.42 -19.43
C ALA A 644 -0.19 -6.48 -18.99
N LYS A 645 0.64 -7.14 -19.79
CA LYS A 645 2.09 -7.20 -19.57
C LYS A 645 2.77 -6.00 -20.21
N ILE A 646 3.61 -5.33 -19.43
CA ILE A 646 4.29 -4.09 -19.79
C ILE A 646 5.80 -4.35 -19.72
N ALA A 647 6.53 -4.11 -20.79
CA ALA A 647 7.97 -4.32 -20.84
C ALA A 647 8.71 -3.02 -21.18
N ASN A 648 9.77 -2.73 -20.42
CA ASN A 648 10.67 -1.62 -20.69
C ASN A 648 11.61 -2.05 -21.84
N SER A 649 11.37 -1.50 -23.03
CA SER A 649 12.08 -1.84 -24.27
C SER A 649 13.15 -0.81 -24.66
N GLY A 650 13.53 0.09 -23.76
CA GLY A 650 14.63 1.03 -23.95
C GLY A 650 15.82 0.76 -23.02
N GLY A 651 16.81 1.65 -23.08
CA GLY A 651 18.13 1.45 -22.46
C GLY A 651 18.29 1.91 -21.01
N VAL A 652 17.25 2.49 -20.39
CA VAL A 652 17.31 3.00 -19.01
C VAL A 652 16.10 2.57 -18.20
N ALA A 653 16.23 2.55 -16.87
CA ALA A 653 15.12 2.31 -15.96
C ALA A 653 14.08 3.45 -16.04
N GLY A 654 12.82 3.12 -15.85
CA GLY A 654 11.74 4.11 -15.78
C GLY A 654 10.51 3.57 -15.10
N ALA A 655 9.53 4.44 -14.84
CA ALA A 655 8.21 4.04 -14.42
C ALA A 655 7.19 4.44 -15.48
N GLU A 656 6.27 3.53 -15.79
CA GLU A 656 5.17 3.72 -16.73
C GLU A 656 3.85 3.76 -15.98
N VAL A 657 2.87 4.44 -16.57
CA VAL A 657 1.48 4.48 -16.07
C VAL A 657 0.55 3.87 -17.13
N PRO A 658 0.39 2.54 -17.17
CA PRO A 658 -0.64 1.88 -17.95
C PRO A 658 -2.04 2.31 -17.51
N GLN A 659 -2.86 2.68 -18.48
CA GLN A 659 -4.20 3.21 -18.27
C GLN A 659 -5.25 2.33 -18.95
N LEU A 660 -6.35 2.06 -18.25
CA LEU A 660 -7.51 1.33 -18.75
C LEU A 660 -8.69 2.28 -18.98
N TYR A 661 -9.16 2.30 -20.22
CA TYR A 661 -10.35 3.00 -20.66
C TYR A 661 -11.46 2.03 -21.07
N ILE A 662 -12.69 2.33 -20.67
CA ILE A 662 -13.90 1.59 -21.02
C ILE A 662 -14.79 2.44 -21.93
N GLY A 663 -15.24 1.86 -23.05
CA GLY A 663 -16.37 2.35 -23.85
C GLY A 663 -17.62 1.54 -23.54
N LEU A 664 -18.74 2.21 -23.25
CA LEU A 664 -20.02 1.54 -22.94
C LEU A 664 -20.66 0.94 -24.22
N PRO A 665 -21.42 -0.18 -24.10
CA PRO A 665 -22.11 -0.80 -25.23
C PRO A 665 -23.23 0.08 -25.78
N ALA A 666 -23.62 -0.13 -27.03
CA ALA A 666 -24.66 0.63 -27.73
C ALA A 666 -26.09 0.48 -27.16
N SER A 667 -26.31 -0.34 -26.11
CA SER A 667 -27.57 -0.38 -25.35
C SER A 667 -27.61 0.63 -24.19
N ALA A 668 -26.48 1.26 -23.86
CA ALA A 668 -26.40 2.35 -22.90
C ALA A 668 -26.89 3.67 -23.54
N PRO A 669 -27.47 4.61 -22.76
CA PRO A 669 -27.67 5.98 -23.21
C PRO A 669 -26.33 6.66 -23.57
N GLN A 670 -26.36 7.64 -24.48
CA GLN A 670 -25.17 8.30 -25.02
C GLN A 670 -24.13 8.64 -23.95
N ALA A 671 -22.89 8.20 -24.13
CA ALA A 671 -21.80 8.31 -23.17
C ALA A 671 -20.49 8.69 -23.89
N PRO A 672 -19.44 9.13 -23.15
CA PRO A 672 -18.11 9.33 -23.72
C PRO A 672 -17.57 8.07 -24.42
N PRO A 673 -16.89 8.20 -25.58
CA PRO A 673 -16.36 7.04 -26.32
C PRO A 673 -15.38 6.17 -25.50
N LYS A 674 -14.67 6.79 -24.56
CA LYS A 674 -13.80 6.16 -23.56
C LYS A 674 -13.96 6.89 -22.24
N GLN A 675 -13.85 6.16 -21.15
CA GLN A 675 -13.78 6.68 -19.78
C GLN A 675 -12.69 5.93 -19.01
N LEU A 676 -11.82 6.64 -18.29
CA LEU A 676 -10.84 6.01 -17.40
C LEU A 676 -11.56 5.18 -16.34
N ARG A 677 -11.14 3.93 -16.17
CA ARG A 677 -11.66 2.95 -15.18
C ARG A 677 -10.56 2.08 -14.57
N GLY A 678 -9.31 2.51 -14.69
CA GLY A 678 -8.17 1.84 -14.08
C GLY A 678 -6.88 2.52 -14.47
N PHE A 679 -5.94 2.60 -13.53
CA PHE A 679 -4.56 2.92 -13.78
C PHE A 679 -3.71 2.17 -12.75
N ASN A 680 -2.42 2.03 -13.03
CA ASN A 680 -1.44 1.46 -12.13
C ASN A 680 -0.10 2.09 -12.50
N LYS A 681 0.78 2.39 -11.55
CA LYS A 681 2.14 2.86 -11.82
C LYS A 681 3.11 1.74 -11.49
N ILE A 682 4.03 1.46 -12.40
CA ILE A 682 5.02 0.37 -12.24
C ILE A 682 6.40 0.84 -12.69
N LYS A 683 7.37 0.75 -11.77
CA LYS A 683 8.78 0.91 -12.09
C LYS A 683 9.31 -0.37 -12.73
N ILE A 684 10.00 -0.26 -13.86
CA ILE A 684 10.54 -1.37 -14.63
C ILE A 684 11.97 -1.03 -15.06
N GLU A 685 12.93 -1.88 -14.67
CA GLU A 685 14.33 -1.78 -15.10
C GLU A 685 14.48 -2.07 -16.61
N ALA A 686 15.58 -1.63 -17.23
CA ALA A 686 15.79 -1.79 -18.67
C ALA A 686 15.74 -3.27 -19.10
N GLY A 687 14.92 -3.59 -20.10
CA GLY A 687 14.70 -4.96 -20.59
C GLY A 687 13.77 -5.84 -19.73
N ALA A 688 13.35 -5.38 -18.54
CA ALA A 688 12.44 -6.12 -17.67
C ALA A 688 10.96 -5.92 -18.04
N SER A 689 10.07 -6.68 -17.41
CA SER A 689 8.61 -6.54 -17.59
C SER A 689 7.82 -6.77 -16.31
N GLY A 690 6.75 -5.99 -16.11
CA GLY A 690 5.75 -6.16 -15.05
C GLY A 690 4.35 -6.41 -15.59
N THR A 691 3.39 -6.69 -14.70
CA THR A 691 1.98 -6.90 -15.06
C THR A 691 1.11 -5.80 -14.46
N ALA A 692 0.54 -4.94 -15.29
CA ALA A 692 -0.47 -3.98 -14.87
C ALA A 692 -1.80 -4.71 -14.62
N THR A 693 -2.45 -4.42 -13.48
CA THR A 693 -3.70 -5.07 -13.07
C THR A 693 -4.76 -4.04 -12.73
N PHE A 694 -5.92 -4.13 -13.37
CA PHE A 694 -7.04 -3.21 -13.21
C PHE A 694 -8.29 -3.99 -12.73
N LYS A 695 -8.78 -3.67 -11.53
CA LYS A 695 -10.00 -4.25 -10.96
C LYS A 695 -11.18 -3.35 -11.29
N LEU A 696 -12.12 -3.84 -12.09
CA LEU A 696 -13.33 -3.11 -12.47
C LEU A 696 -14.44 -3.41 -11.48
N ARG A 697 -14.89 -2.36 -10.77
CA ARG A 697 -16.04 -2.41 -9.87
C ARG A 697 -17.34 -2.42 -10.68
N ARG A 698 -18.46 -2.86 -10.11
CA ARG A 698 -19.78 -2.81 -10.79
C ARG A 698 -20.13 -1.40 -11.29
N ARG A 699 -19.83 -0.37 -10.50
CA ARG A 699 -20.01 1.05 -10.87
C ARG A 699 -19.14 1.46 -12.07
N ASP A 700 -17.94 0.90 -12.20
CA ASP A 700 -17.02 1.20 -13.31
C ASP A 700 -17.58 0.78 -14.68
N LEU A 701 -18.47 -0.23 -14.68
CA LEU A 701 -19.23 -0.72 -15.84
C LEU A 701 -20.71 -0.28 -15.86
N SER A 702 -21.08 0.74 -15.07
CA SER A 702 -22.46 1.23 -14.98
C SER A 702 -22.65 2.63 -15.58
N TYR A 703 -23.90 2.95 -15.95
CA TYR A 703 -24.37 4.32 -16.18
C TYR A 703 -25.48 4.65 -15.16
N TRP A 704 -25.77 5.93 -14.92
CA TRP A 704 -26.89 6.36 -14.09
C TRP A 704 -28.18 6.50 -14.90
N ASP A 705 -29.20 5.73 -14.53
CA ASP A 705 -30.51 5.77 -15.15
C ASP A 705 -31.45 6.71 -14.38
N SER A 706 -31.49 7.98 -14.79
CA SER A 706 -32.35 9.00 -14.17
C SER A 706 -33.84 8.62 -14.11
N GLY A 707 -34.33 7.75 -15.00
CA GLY A 707 -35.72 7.27 -14.97
C GLY A 707 -35.97 6.21 -13.89
N LYS A 708 -34.94 5.44 -13.52
CA LYS A 708 -34.97 4.45 -12.44
C LYS A 708 -34.43 4.97 -11.10
N GLN A 709 -33.71 6.09 -11.11
CA GLN A 709 -32.91 6.61 -9.99
C GLN A 709 -31.96 5.54 -9.44
N ALA A 710 -31.22 4.91 -10.37
CA ALA A 710 -30.29 3.82 -10.06
C ALA A 710 -29.15 3.73 -11.07
N TRP A 711 -27.98 3.29 -10.58
CA TRP A 711 -26.89 2.79 -11.42
C TRP A 711 -27.28 1.47 -12.09
N VAL A 712 -27.00 1.34 -13.38
CA VAL A 712 -27.37 0.18 -14.22
C VAL A 712 -26.15 -0.28 -15.03
N VAL A 713 -25.85 -1.58 -14.97
CA VAL A 713 -24.94 -2.25 -15.92
C VAL A 713 -25.71 -2.59 -17.20
N PRO A 714 -25.38 -1.99 -18.36
CA PRO A 714 -26.03 -2.29 -19.64
C PRO A 714 -25.59 -3.66 -20.21
N THR A 715 -26.32 -4.14 -21.22
CA THR A 715 -26.02 -5.40 -21.93
C THR A 715 -25.21 -5.17 -23.20
N GLY A 716 -24.47 -6.18 -23.66
CA GLY A 716 -23.68 -6.16 -24.88
C GLY A 716 -22.18 -6.07 -24.62
N ASP A 717 -21.44 -5.66 -25.67
CA ASP A 717 -19.98 -5.60 -25.66
C ASP A 717 -19.47 -4.22 -25.20
N PHE A 718 -18.83 -4.19 -24.04
CA PHE A 718 -18.04 -3.06 -23.57
C PHE A 718 -16.67 -3.10 -24.25
N VAL A 719 -16.20 -1.96 -24.77
CA VAL A 719 -14.86 -1.85 -25.37
C VAL A 719 -13.83 -1.67 -24.25
N VAL A 720 -12.85 -2.58 -24.18
CA VAL A 720 -11.69 -2.47 -23.30
C VAL A 720 -10.52 -1.90 -24.11
N SER A 721 -9.93 -0.81 -23.64
CA SER A 721 -8.77 -0.15 -24.26
C SER A 721 -7.67 0.06 -23.22
N VAL A 722 -6.48 -0.52 -23.42
CA VAL A 722 -5.32 -0.34 -22.53
C VAL A 722 -4.19 0.35 -23.28
N GLY A 723 -3.61 1.39 -22.70
CA GLY A 723 -2.62 2.25 -23.36
C GLY A 723 -1.75 3.07 -22.41
N ALA A 724 -0.88 3.89 -23.02
CA ALA A 724 0.05 4.78 -22.33
C ALA A 724 -0.47 6.23 -22.15
N SER A 725 -1.63 6.52 -22.75
CA SER A 725 -2.44 7.74 -22.61
C SER A 725 -3.89 7.46 -23.03
N SER A 726 -4.77 8.46 -22.99
CA SER A 726 -6.13 8.34 -23.56
C SER A 726 -6.18 8.16 -25.08
N ARG A 727 -5.12 8.50 -25.83
CA ARG A 727 -5.05 8.35 -27.29
C ARG A 727 -4.09 7.25 -27.73
N ASP A 728 -3.00 7.03 -27.02
CA ASP A 728 -1.99 6.01 -27.29
C ASP A 728 -2.43 4.63 -26.74
N ILE A 729 -3.52 4.12 -27.32
CA ILE A 729 -4.10 2.81 -26.99
C ILE A 729 -3.31 1.72 -27.72
N ARG A 730 -2.70 0.83 -26.94
CA ARG A 730 -1.79 -0.22 -27.42
C ARG A 730 -2.47 -1.58 -27.57
N LEU A 731 -3.44 -1.87 -26.71
CA LEU A 731 -4.18 -3.14 -26.66
C LEU A 731 -5.67 -2.85 -26.60
N THR A 732 -6.47 -3.66 -27.30
CA THR A 732 -7.93 -3.61 -27.22
C THR A 732 -8.53 -5.00 -27.01
N GLY A 733 -9.67 -5.04 -26.35
CA GLY A 733 -10.43 -6.24 -26.06
C GLY A 733 -11.88 -5.89 -25.76
N LYS A 734 -12.63 -6.83 -25.17
CA LYS A 734 -14.02 -6.57 -24.76
C LYS A 734 -14.46 -7.35 -23.54
N ILE A 735 -15.46 -6.81 -22.84
CA ILE A 735 -16.24 -7.51 -21.82
C ILE A 735 -17.66 -7.65 -22.38
N THR A 736 -18.14 -8.88 -22.54
CA THR A 736 -19.50 -9.16 -23.03
C THR A 736 -20.42 -9.42 -21.84
N VAL A 737 -21.41 -8.54 -21.64
CA VAL A 737 -22.49 -8.74 -20.66
C VAL A 737 -23.71 -9.31 -21.40
N PRO A 738 -24.13 -10.56 -21.15
CA PRO A 738 -25.26 -11.16 -21.85
C PRO A 738 -26.59 -10.49 -21.46
N PRO A 739 -27.63 -10.54 -22.33
CA PRO A 739 -28.99 -10.24 -21.93
C PRO A 739 -29.42 -11.11 -20.73
N VAL A 740 -30.23 -10.55 -19.83
CA VAL A 740 -30.85 -11.33 -18.76
C VAL A 740 -31.87 -12.28 -19.39
N GLU A 741 -31.52 -13.57 -19.52
CA GLU A 741 -32.48 -14.58 -19.98
C GLU A 741 -33.67 -14.63 -19.02
N GLY A 742 -34.87 -14.43 -19.55
CA GLY A 742 -36.07 -14.29 -18.73
C GLY A 742 -36.44 -15.57 -18.01
N LEU A 743 -36.86 -15.44 -16.75
CA LEU A 743 -37.50 -16.48 -15.92
C LEU A 743 -38.92 -16.88 -16.44
N SER A 744 -39.10 -16.95 -17.75
CA SER A 744 -40.35 -17.23 -18.45
C SER A 744 -40.65 -18.72 -18.65
N LYS A 745 -39.70 -19.61 -18.35
CA LYS A 745 -39.85 -21.09 -18.43
C LYS A 745 -40.29 -21.77 -17.11
N LEU A 746 -40.74 -21.01 -16.10
CA LEU A 746 -41.27 -21.54 -14.83
C LEU A 746 -42.71 -21.06 -14.53
N LYS A 747 -43.60 -21.20 -15.52
CA LYS A 747 -45.07 -21.12 -15.33
C LYS A 747 -45.79 -22.33 -15.93
N ARG A 748 -45.74 -23.47 -15.23
CA ARG A 748 -46.76 -24.53 -15.27
C ARG A 748 -47.04 -25.00 -13.84
N SER A 749 -48.30 -25.23 -13.52
CA SER A 749 -48.77 -25.58 -12.17
C SER A 749 -48.52 -27.05 -11.82
N PRO A 750 -48.44 -27.41 -10.53
CA PRO A 750 -48.19 -28.78 -10.11
C PRO A 750 -49.47 -29.63 -10.18
N LEU A 751 -49.54 -30.56 -11.13
CA LEU A 751 -50.63 -31.55 -11.19
C LEU A 751 -50.22 -32.78 -12.01
N LYS A 752 -50.00 -33.91 -11.31
CA LYS A 752 -49.63 -35.23 -11.86
C LYS A 752 -48.18 -35.24 -12.43
N MET A 753 -47.47 -36.36 -12.49
CA MET A 753 -47.94 -37.75 -12.50
C MET A 753 -47.05 -38.66 -11.64
N LEU A 754 -47.65 -39.72 -11.09
CA LEU A 754 -46.95 -40.76 -10.34
C LEU A 754 -46.60 -41.93 -11.29
N SER A 755 -45.38 -42.46 -11.17
CA SER A 755 -44.99 -43.84 -11.51
C SER A 755 -45.01 -44.29 -12.99
N GLN A 756 -44.28 -45.39 -13.24
CA GLN A 756 -44.39 -46.33 -14.37
C GLN A 756 -44.02 -45.83 -15.78
N PHE A 757 -43.46 -46.66 -16.67
CA PHE A 757 -42.50 -47.78 -16.59
C PHE A 757 -42.07 -48.07 -18.07
N LEU A 758 -41.17 -49.03 -18.33
CA LEU A 758 -40.92 -49.67 -19.65
C LEU A 758 -40.33 -48.83 -20.81
N LYS A 759 -39.05 -49.13 -21.11
CA LYS A 759 -38.48 -49.23 -22.48
C LYS A 759 -39.20 -50.37 -23.26
N PRO A 760 -39.22 -50.44 -24.63
CA PRO A 760 -37.98 -50.54 -25.43
C PRO A 760 -37.97 -50.08 -26.93
N SER A 761 -36.75 -50.05 -27.51
CA SER A 761 -36.28 -50.37 -28.89
C SER A 761 -37.23 -50.34 -30.13
N THR A 762 -36.84 -49.97 -31.36
CA THR A 762 -35.69 -50.47 -32.18
C THR A 762 -35.35 -49.66 -33.47
N PHE A 763 -34.05 -49.57 -33.82
CA PHE A 763 -33.35 -49.71 -35.15
C PHE A 763 -33.60 -48.87 -36.45
N ARG A 764 -32.44 -48.62 -37.13
CA ARG A 764 -32.13 -48.37 -38.59
C ARG A 764 -32.54 -47.01 -39.18
N SER A 765 -31.74 -46.27 -39.98
CA SER A 765 -30.73 -46.54 -41.07
C SER A 765 -31.37 -46.90 -42.42
N ALA A 766 -30.93 -46.45 -43.61
CA ALA A 766 -29.64 -45.90 -44.11
C ALA A 766 -29.90 -44.87 -45.27
N THR A 767 -29.14 -43.78 -45.56
CA THR A 767 -27.75 -43.58 -46.10
C THR A 767 -27.67 -43.46 -47.65
N VAL A 768 -26.57 -42.88 -48.19
CA VAL A 768 -26.16 -42.70 -49.63
C VAL A 768 -26.82 -41.47 -50.31
N LEU A 769 -26.17 -40.53 -51.04
CA LEU A 769 -24.78 -40.16 -51.45
C LEU A 769 -24.50 -38.69 -50.96
N GLY A 770 -23.50 -37.87 -51.34
CA GLY A 770 -22.34 -37.91 -52.27
C GLY A 770 -22.42 -36.91 -53.46
N GLN A 771 -21.34 -36.38 -54.05
CA GLN A 771 -19.89 -36.41 -53.73
C GLN A 771 -19.08 -35.38 -54.61
N VAL A 772 -17.76 -35.23 -54.35
CA VAL A 772 -16.66 -34.70 -55.20
C VAL A 772 -16.28 -33.20 -55.04
N THR A 773 -15.00 -32.79 -55.18
CA THR A 773 -13.82 -32.87 -54.26
C THR A 773 -12.52 -32.47 -54.99
N LYS A 774 -11.52 -31.89 -54.29
CA LYS A 774 -10.05 -32.14 -54.40
C LYS A 774 -9.25 -31.20 -53.44
N THR A 775 -8.60 -31.67 -52.37
CA THR A 775 -7.19 -32.19 -52.22
C THR A 775 -6.10 -31.11 -52.32
N HIS A 776 -4.98 -31.10 -51.58
CA HIS A 776 -4.31 -31.99 -50.57
C HIS A 776 -3.60 -31.08 -49.52
N VAL A 777 -2.87 -31.49 -48.44
CA VAL A 777 -2.42 -32.79 -47.87
C VAL A 777 -2.31 -32.68 -46.32
N ARG A 778 -2.01 -33.78 -45.61
CA ARG A 778 -1.47 -33.78 -44.22
C ARG A 778 -0.57 -35.02 -43.99
N VAL A 779 0.41 -34.93 -43.10
CA VAL A 779 1.29 -36.04 -42.66
C VAL A 779 1.04 -36.36 -41.17
N GLN A 780 1.36 -37.58 -40.74
CA GLN A 780 0.89 -38.20 -39.49
C GLN A 780 1.91 -38.20 -38.33
N ALA A 781 1.40 -38.11 -37.10
CA ALA A 781 1.88 -38.84 -35.92
C ALA A 781 0.66 -39.08 -34.99
N ARG A 782 0.11 -40.30 -34.93
CA ARG A 782 0.44 -41.36 -33.94
C ARG A 782 0.31 -40.91 -32.48
N PHE A 783 -0.91 -41.00 -31.95
CA PHE A 783 -1.15 -41.19 -30.51
C PHE A 783 -1.15 -42.69 -30.20
N LEU A 784 -0.38 -43.10 -29.18
CA LEU A 784 -0.38 -44.45 -28.61
C LEU A 784 -0.07 -44.36 -27.11
N ALA A 785 -0.57 -45.35 -26.35
CA ALA A 785 -0.30 -45.59 -24.93
C ALA A 785 -0.57 -44.42 -23.96
N THR A 786 -1.80 -44.36 -23.44
CA THR A 786 -2.04 -43.81 -22.10
C THR A 786 -1.33 -44.71 -21.08
N VAL A 787 -0.16 -44.29 -20.60
CA VAL A 787 0.48 -44.92 -19.45
C VAL A 787 -0.08 -44.27 -18.18
N GLN A 788 -0.82 -45.05 -17.40
CA GLN A 788 -1.34 -44.61 -16.11
C GLN A 788 -0.21 -44.67 -15.07
N SER A 789 0.56 -43.59 -14.93
CA SER A 789 1.60 -43.43 -13.91
C SER A 789 1.15 -42.56 -12.73
N ASP A 790 -0.17 -42.49 -12.46
CA ASP A 790 -0.68 -41.94 -11.21
C ASP A 790 -0.80 -43.04 -10.15
N THR A 791 0.35 -43.36 -9.57
CA THR A 791 0.44 -43.94 -8.24
C THR A 791 1.33 -43.05 -7.39
N GLY A 792 0.90 -41.79 -7.20
CA GLY A 792 1.48 -40.95 -6.16
C GLY A 792 1.49 -41.72 -4.84
N ARG A 793 2.64 -41.78 -4.16
CA ARG A 793 2.76 -42.38 -2.83
C ARG A 793 2.06 -41.48 -1.80
N HIS A 794 0.73 -41.52 -1.78
CA HIS A 794 -0.04 -41.03 -0.66
C HIS A 794 0.35 -41.84 0.59
N SER A 795 1.26 -41.30 1.40
CA SER A 795 1.35 -41.68 2.79
C SER A 795 -0.04 -41.50 3.41
N VAL A 796 -0.53 -42.52 4.10
CA VAL A 796 -1.77 -42.42 4.88
C VAL A 796 -1.55 -41.32 5.92
N ASN A 797 -2.08 -40.12 5.68
CA ASN A 797 -1.97 -39.01 6.62
C ASN A 797 -2.72 -39.39 7.90
N PRO A 798 -2.03 -39.66 9.02
CA PRO A 798 -2.71 -40.01 10.25
C PRO A 798 -3.22 -38.70 10.84
N GLN A 799 -4.50 -38.38 10.72
CA GLN A 799 -5.01 -37.19 11.41
C GLN A 799 -4.87 -37.38 12.92
N ARG A 800 -4.58 -36.29 13.66
CA ARG A 800 -4.86 -36.29 15.10
C ARG A 800 -6.35 -36.56 15.26
N ARG A 801 -6.76 -37.25 16.34
CA ARG A 801 -8.18 -37.48 16.60
C ARG A 801 -8.88 -36.13 16.80
N SER A 802 -9.57 -35.67 15.76
CA SER A 802 -10.50 -34.55 15.86
C SER A 802 -11.52 -34.87 16.95
N THR A 803 -11.73 -33.91 17.84
CA THR A 803 -12.72 -34.01 18.93
C THR A 803 -13.73 -32.87 18.79
N PRO A 804 -14.94 -32.98 19.35
CA PRO A 804 -15.80 -31.82 19.51
C PRO A 804 -15.10 -30.73 20.33
N ILE A 805 -15.40 -29.46 20.05
CA ILE A 805 -14.93 -28.33 20.86
C ILE A 805 -15.36 -28.57 22.30
N SER A 806 -14.39 -28.68 23.22
CA SER A 806 -14.68 -28.71 24.65
C SER A 806 -14.89 -27.30 25.17
N THR A 807 -15.92 -27.12 25.99
CA THR A 807 -16.18 -25.91 26.79
C THR A 807 -16.10 -26.19 28.29
N GLU A 808 -15.53 -27.35 28.65
CA GLU A 808 -15.37 -27.82 30.03
C GLU A 808 -14.38 -26.96 30.82
N ARG A 809 -14.35 -27.16 32.14
CA ARG A 809 -13.31 -26.60 33.00
C ARG A 809 -11.94 -27.06 32.51
N ALA A 810 -10.99 -26.14 32.47
CA ALA A 810 -9.60 -26.44 32.11
C ALA A 810 -8.63 -25.78 33.09
N THR A 811 -7.45 -26.35 33.24
CA THR A 811 -6.35 -25.78 34.02
C THR A 811 -5.08 -25.71 33.19
N PHE A 812 -4.32 -24.64 33.38
CA PHE A 812 -2.94 -24.50 32.91
C PHE A 812 -2.02 -24.45 34.14
N THR A 813 -1.21 -25.49 34.30
CA THR A 813 -0.33 -25.71 35.46
C THR A 813 1.11 -25.59 35.04
N ILE A 814 1.87 -24.68 35.64
CA ILE A 814 3.33 -24.61 35.47
C ILE A 814 4.00 -25.53 36.49
N LYS A 815 4.98 -26.34 36.05
CA LYS A 815 5.74 -27.28 36.90
C LYS A 815 6.46 -26.49 38.00
N ASN A 816 6.18 -26.81 39.26
CA ASN A 816 6.66 -26.08 40.45
C ASN A 816 6.25 -24.59 40.48
N GLY A 817 5.15 -24.23 39.81
CA GLY A 817 4.68 -22.86 39.64
C GLY A 817 3.17 -22.70 39.86
N PRO A 818 2.60 -21.54 39.50
CA PRO A 818 1.17 -21.26 39.67
C PRO A 818 0.28 -22.12 38.75
N ILE A 819 -0.96 -22.31 39.22
CA ILE A 819 -2.05 -22.98 38.50
C ILE A 819 -3.09 -21.93 38.12
N PHE A 820 -3.46 -21.89 36.84
CA PHE A 820 -4.49 -21.00 36.31
C PHE A 820 -5.70 -21.81 35.89
N SER A 821 -6.89 -21.48 36.41
CA SER A 821 -8.16 -22.11 36.00
C SER A 821 -8.87 -21.28 34.95
N GLY A 822 -9.48 -21.93 33.97
CA GLY A 822 -10.24 -21.31 32.89
C GLY A 822 -11.23 -22.29 32.28
N LYS A 823 -11.61 -22.04 31.02
CA LYS A 823 -12.43 -22.96 30.22
C LYS A 823 -11.69 -23.38 28.96
N SER A 824 -11.92 -24.62 28.53
CA SER A 824 -11.48 -25.04 27.21
C SER A 824 -12.25 -24.28 26.12
N PHE A 825 -11.62 -24.15 24.95
CA PHE A 825 -12.27 -23.84 23.68
C PHE A 825 -11.65 -24.63 22.50
N GLY A 826 -10.80 -25.63 22.79
CA GLY A 826 -10.09 -26.44 21.80
C GLY A 826 -10.49 -27.91 21.84
N ALA A 827 -9.58 -28.78 21.40
CA ALA A 827 -9.75 -30.22 21.47
C ALA A 827 -9.85 -30.72 22.92
N LYS A 828 -10.64 -31.77 23.18
CA LYS A 828 -10.69 -32.45 24.48
C LYS A 828 -9.52 -33.45 24.59
N THR A 829 -8.35 -32.95 24.97
CA THR A 829 -7.16 -33.74 25.28
C THR A 829 -6.31 -33.03 26.33
N ASN A 830 -5.63 -33.81 27.17
CA ASN A 830 -4.56 -33.29 28.02
C ASN A 830 -3.27 -33.15 27.17
N ILE A 831 -2.34 -32.28 27.57
CA ILE A 831 -1.01 -32.15 26.93
C ILE A 831 0.03 -31.52 27.87
N SER A 832 1.30 -31.89 27.73
CA SER A 832 2.45 -31.20 28.37
C SER A 832 3.46 -30.64 27.34
N GLY A 833 4.26 -29.65 27.76
CA GLY A 833 5.30 -29.03 26.93
C GLY A 833 5.97 -27.81 27.58
N GLU A 834 6.90 -27.14 26.90
CA GLU A 834 7.54 -25.90 27.38
C GLU A 834 6.60 -24.70 27.20
N ALA A 835 6.29 -23.97 28.27
CA ALA A 835 5.49 -22.74 28.20
C ALA A 835 6.33 -21.55 27.72
N VAL A 836 5.88 -20.92 26.64
CA VAL A 836 6.46 -19.70 26.07
C VAL A 836 5.36 -18.67 25.79
N PHE A 837 5.72 -17.39 25.67
CA PHE A 837 4.76 -16.32 25.37
C PHE A 837 5.08 -15.59 24.06
N THR A 838 4.06 -15.06 23.39
CA THR A 838 4.23 -14.15 22.25
C THR A 838 3.43 -12.85 22.43
N THR A 839 4.08 -11.73 22.12
CA THR A 839 3.51 -10.38 22.10
C THR A 839 2.90 -9.99 20.75
N SER A 840 2.87 -10.92 19.79
CA SER A 840 2.31 -10.65 18.45
C SER A 840 0.83 -10.27 18.55
N LEU A 841 0.51 -9.03 18.18
CA LEU A 841 -0.85 -8.48 18.23
C LEU A 841 -1.77 -9.06 17.14
N VAL A 842 -1.17 -9.62 16.08
CA VAL A 842 -1.81 -10.24 14.92
C VAL A 842 -1.04 -11.51 14.53
N GLY A 843 -1.48 -12.24 13.50
CA GLY A 843 -0.71 -13.37 12.96
C GLY A 843 -0.61 -14.59 13.88
N TYR A 844 -1.65 -14.86 14.69
CA TYR A 844 -1.73 -16.12 15.42
C TYR A 844 -1.85 -17.36 14.51
N PRO A 845 -2.46 -17.34 13.30
CA PRO A 845 -2.44 -18.51 12.41
C PRO A 845 -1.03 -18.87 11.94
N GLU A 846 -0.23 -17.87 11.57
CA GLU A 846 1.19 -18.01 11.25
C GLU A 846 1.99 -18.49 12.48
N SER A 847 1.78 -17.86 13.64
CA SER A 847 2.47 -18.25 14.90
C SER A 847 2.15 -19.69 15.32
N MET A 848 0.92 -20.16 15.10
CA MET A 848 0.50 -21.53 15.45
C MET A 848 1.00 -22.58 14.46
N THR A 849 1.30 -22.19 13.22
CA THR A 849 1.82 -23.09 12.17
C THR A 849 3.34 -23.01 11.96
N ASP A 850 4.04 -22.08 12.62
CA ASP A 850 5.50 -21.98 12.61
C ASP A 850 6.14 -23.21 13.32
N PRO A 851 6.95 -24.04 12.61
CA PRO A 851 7.56 -25.22 13.19
C PRO A 851 8.53 -24.97 14.35
N SER A 852 9.01 -23.74 14.56
CA SER A 852 9.82 -23.41 15.74
C SER A 852 9.06 -23.50 17.07
N TYR A 853 7.72 -23.49 17.07
CA TYR A 853 6.88 -23.72 18.27
C TYR A 853 6.55 -25.20 18.55
N ARG A 854 7.16 -26.14 17.81
CA ARG A 854 6.91 -27.58 18.00
C ARG A 854 7.27 -28.01 19.44
N GLY A 855 6.33 -28.62 20.15
CA GLY A 855 6.55 -29.06 21.55
C GLY A 855 6.31 -27.98 22.61
N GLN A 856 6.03 -26.74 22.20
CA GLN A 856 5.76 -25.63 23.12
C GLN A 856 4.26 -25.40 23.33
N ILE A 857 3.89 -24.80 24.47
CA ILE A 857 2.55 -24.29 24.78
C ILE A 857 2.60 -22.76 24.67
N LEU A 858 1.78 -22.19 23.78
CA LEU A 858 1.89 -20.78 23.37
C LEU A 858 0.89 -19.88 24.12
N VAL A 859 1.44 -18.98 24.94
CA VAL A 859 0.70 -17.97 25.71
C VAL A 859 0.65 -16.67 24.92
N PHE A 860 -0.54 -16.26 24.49
CA PHE A 860 -0.71 -14.96 23.83
C PHE A 860 -0.83 -13.84 24.86
N THR A 861 0.04 -12.83 24.81
CA THR A 861 -0.04 -11.69 25.75
C THR A 861 -1.10 -10.67 25.34
N GLN A 862 -1.60 -10.75 24.10
CA GLN A 862 -2.71 -9.94 23.62
C GLN A 862 -4.02 -10.47 24.23
N PRO A 863 -4.87 -9.64 24.87
CA PRO A 863 -6.01 -10.14 25.62
C PRO A 863 -7.06 -10.88 24.76
N LEU A 864 -7.31 -10.43 23.53
CA LEU A 864 -8.34 -10.96 22.64
C LEU A 864 -7.70 -11.75 21.49
N ILE A 865 -8.05 -13.03 21.36
CA ILE A 865 -7.52 -13.94 20.33
C ILE A 865 -8.66 -14.70 19.63
N GLY A 866 -8.47 -15.08 18.36
CA GLY A 866 -9.47 -15.78 17.53
C GLY A 866 -10.45 -14.85 16.80
N ASN A 867 -10.39 -13.55 17.06
CA ASN A 867 -11.27 -12.52 16.49
C ASN A 867 -11.14 -12.35 14.97
N TYR A 868 -9.98 -12.71 14.39
CA TYR A 868 -9.76 -12.72 12.94
C TYR A 868 -10.04 -14.08 12.29
N GLY A 869 -10.53 -15.08 13.05
CA GLY A 869 -10.81 -16.42 12.56
C GLY A 869 -9.56 -17.17 12.12
N VAL A 870 -9.75 -18.16 11.26
CA VAL A 870 -8.68 -18.94 10.63
C VAL A 870 -8.84 -18.85 9.11
N PRO A 871 -7.79 -18.45 8.37
CA PRO A 871 -7.87 -18.26 6.93
C PRO A 871 -7.88 -19.59 6.16
N SER A 872 -8.39 -19.57 4.93
CA SER A 872 -8.34 -20.76 4.05
C SER A 872 -6.91 -21.22 3.75
N SER A 873 -6.74 -22.52 3.48
CA SER A 873 -5.49 -23.14 3.00
C SER A 873 -5.16 -22.80 1.53
N ALA A 874 -5.48 -21.58 1.10
CA ALA A 874 -5.17 -21.08 -0.23
C ALA A 874 -3.66 -21.06 -0.47
N ARG A 875 -3.25 -21.53 -1.65
CA ARG A 875 -1.86 -21.50 -2.10
C ARG A 875 -1.61 -20.29 -2.99
N ASP A 876 -0.36 -19.84 -3.01
CA ASP A 876 0.14 -18.80 -3.91
C ASP A 876 0.58 -19.38 -5.28
N GLU A 877 1.07 -18.50 -6.16
CA GLU A 877 1.57 -18.81 -7.50
C GLU A 877 2.77 -19.80 -7.53
N HIS A 878 3.43 -20.02 -6.39
CA HIS A 878 4.50 -21.01 -6.23
C HIS A 878 4.00 -22.34 -5.63
N GLY A 879 2.71 -22.43 -5.28
CA GLY A 879 2.12 -23.60 -4.63
C GLY A 879 2.31 -23.63 -3.10
N LEU A 880 2.80 -22.55 -2.48
CA LEU A 880 3.06 -22.45 -1.05
C LEU A 880 1.83 -21.90 -0.30
N LEU A 881 1.64 -22.25 0.97
CA LEU A 881 0.45 -21.89 1.75
C LEU A 881 0.46 -20.41 2.17
N ARG A 882 -0.38 -19.59 1.54
CA ARG A 882 -0.33 -18.11 1.64
C ARG A 882 -0.51 -17.54 3.05
N TYR A 883 -1.25 -18.26 3.91
CA TYR A 883 -1.67 -17.79 5.23
C TYR A 883 -1.09 -18.56 6.42
N PHE A 884 -0.18 -19.51 6.15
CA PHE A 884 0.41 -20.37 7.17
C PHE A 884 1.91 -20.49 6.95
N GLU A 885 2.63 -20.93 8.00
CA GLU A 885 4.07 -21.21 7.95
C GLU A 885 4.38 -22.71 7.87
N SER A 886 3.38 -23.57 8.06
CA SER A 886 3.37 -24.98 7.64
C SER A 886 1.91 -25.50 7.56
N PRO A 887 1.63 -26.70 7.00
CA PRO A 887 0.26 -27.15 6.74
C PRO A 887 -0.63 -27.48 7.96
N ASN A 888 -0.08 -27.55 9.18
CA ASN A 888 -0.79 -28.01 10.39
C ASN A 888 -0.35 -27.20 11.62
N ILE A 889 -1.12 -27.21 12.71
CA ILE A 889 -0.69 -26.57 13.97
C ILE A 889 0.53 -27.31 14.55
N GLN A 890 1.59 -26.55 14.82
CA GLN A 890 2.85 -27.05 15.37
C GLN A 890 2.92 -26.91 16.89
N ALA A 891 2.32 -25.84 17.43
CA ALA A 891 2.14 -25.63 18.87
C ALA A 891 1.35 -26.79 19.52
N SER A 892 1.69 -27.11 20.76
CA SER A 892 1.14 -28.25 21.50
C SER A 892 -0.15 -27.91 22.24
N GLY A 893 -0.30 -26.65 22.64
CA GLY A 893 -1.50 -26.12 23.29
C GLY A 893 -1.49 -24.58 23.28
N ILE A 894 -2.67 -23.97 23.46
CA ILE A 894 -2.88 -22.52 23.30
C ILE A 894 -3.48 -21.92 24.58
N VAL A 895 -2.96 -20.75 25.01
CA VAL A 895 -3.36 -20.09 26.26
C VAL A 895 -3.67 -18.62 25.99
N VAL A 896 -4.90 -18.18 26.27
CA VAL A 896 -5.40 -16.82 25.97
C VAL A 896 -6.18 -16.23 27.16
N GLN A 897 -6.28 -14.89 27.24
CA GLN A 897 -7.08 -14.24 28.26
C GLN A 897 -8.58 -14.28 27.91
N ASP A 898 -8.93 -13.85 26.70
CA ASP A 898 -10.30 -13.84 26.17
C ASP A 898 -10.32 -14.43 24.75
N TYR A 899 -11.15 -15.46 24.56
CA TYR A 899 -11.35 -16.11 23.27
C TYR A 899 -12.60 -15.54 22.57
N ALA A 900 -12.39 -14.94 21.41
CA ALA A 900 -13.46 -14.43 20.57
C ALA A 900 -14.31 -15.56 19.97
N LEU A 901 -15.45 -15.84 20.62
CA LEU A 901 -16.47 -16.82 20.19
C LEU A 901 -17.05 -16.57 18.78
N ARG A 902 -16.74 -15.43 18.16
CA ARG A 902 -17.08 -15.10 16.77
C ARG A 902 -15.87 -14.41 16.12
N HIS A 903 -15.59 -14.79 14.88
CA HIS A 903 -14.59 -14.13 14.05
C HIS A 903 -15.22 -13.11 13.09
N SER A 904 -14.44 -12.12 12.67
CA SER A 904 -14.85 -11.10 11.70
C SER A 904 -13.64 -10.63 10.87
N HIS A 905 -13.22 -11.44 9.91
CA HIS A 905 -12.17 -11.07 8.95
C HIS A 905 -12.47 -11.68 7.56
N TRP A 906 -12.15 -10.96 6.50
CA TRP A 906 -12.57 -11.31 5.13
C TRP A 906 -11.88 -12.55 4.54
N THR A 907 -10.77 -13.00 5.13
CA THR A 907 -10.08 -14.26 4.73
C THR A 907 -10.56 -15.49 5.52
N ALA A 908 -11.32 -15.30 6.60
CA ALA A 908 -11.66 -16.36 7.54
C ALA A 908 -12.67 -17.36 6.96
N VAL A 909 -12.47 -18.65 7.24
CA VAL A 909 -13.37 -19.73 6.80
C VAL A 909 -13.77 -20.70 7.93
N GLU A 910 -13.01 -20.75 9.02
CA GLU A 910 -13.36 -21.46 10.27
C GLU A 910 -12.95 -20.62 11.49
N SER A 911 -13.52 -20.90 12.66
CA SER A 911 -13.09 -20.29 13.92
C SER A 911 -11.82 -20.96 14.49
N LEU A 912 -11.14 -20.24 15.38
CA LEU A 912 -9.99 -20.79 16.10
C LEU A 912 -10.35 -22.03 16.95
N ALA A 913 -11.56 -22.07 17.52
CA ALA A 913 -12.04 -23.24 18.26
C ALA A 913 -12.22 -24.46 17.35
N GLU A 914 -12.87 -24.28 16.20
CA GLU A 914 -13.06 -25.35 15.20
C GLU A 914 -11.71 -25.86 14.70
N TRP A 915 -10.76 -24.97 14.39
CA TRP A 915 -9.42 -25.34 13.95
C TRP A 915 -8.64 -26.11 15.03
N CYS A 916 -8.59 -25.62 16.27
CA CYS A 916 -7.95 -26.31 17.39
C CYS A 916 -8.58 -27.70 17.64
N ALA A 917 -9.90 -27.80 17.59
CA ALA A 917 -10.62 -29.06 17.77
C ALA A 917 -10.35 -30.06 16.64
N ARG A 918 -10.30 -29.57 15.38
CA ARG A 918 -9.98 -30.32 14.16
C ARG A 918 -8.53 -30.82 14.12
N GLU A 919 -7.59 -30.01 14.61
CA GLU A 919 -6.16 -30.30 14.67
C GLU A 919 -5.73 -31.04 15.96
N GLY A 920 -6.67 -31.39 16.84
CA GLY A 920 -6.38 -32.08 18.11
C GLY A 920 -5.48 -31.27 19.06
N VAL A 921 -5.68 -29.95 19.12
CA VAL A 921 -4.92 -29.00 19.97
C VAL A 921 -5.81 -28.49 21.10
N PRO A 922 -5.45 -28.71 22.38
CA PRO A 922 -6.18 -28.14 23.50
C PRO A 922 -5.89 -26.65 23.65
N ALA A 923 -6.91 -25.88 24.01
CA ALA A 923 -6.83 -24.43 24.12
C ALA A 923 -7.66 -23.92 25.31
N ILE A 924 -7.08 -23.04 26.13
CA ILE A 924 -7.69 -22.53 27.37
C ILE A 924 -7.85 -21.00 27.33
N SER A 925 -9.04 -20.54 27.73
CA SER A 925 -9.45 -19.13 27.82
C SER A 925 -9.89 -18.77 29.24
N GLY A 926 -9.87 -17.48 29.58
CA GLY A 926 -10.26 -16.96 30.89
C GLY A 926 -9.14 -16.94 31.93
N VAL A 927 -7.88 -17.11 31.50
CA VAL A 927 -6.70 -17.11 32.38
C VAL A 927 -5.91 -15.79 32.27
N ASP A 928 -5.28 -15.36 33.37
CA ASP A 928 -4.46 -14.14 33.36
C ASP A 928 -3.12 -14.39 32.64
N THR A 929 -3.07 -14.11 31.35
CA THR A 929 -1.85 -14.24 30.55
C THR A 929 -0.78 -13.22 30.94
N ARG A 930 -1.11 -12.10 31.59
CA ARG A 930 -0.09 -11.19 32.15
C ARG A 930 0.61 -11.83 33.36
N ALA A 931 -0.15 -12.43 34.28
CA ALA A 931 0.43 -13.14 35.41
C ALA A 931 1.33 -14.31 34.96
N ILE A 932 0.91 -15.07 33.94
CA ILE A 932 1.72 -16.12 33.31
C ILE A 932 3.02 -15.54 32.71
N VAL A 933 2.93 -14.46 31.92
CA VAL A 933 4.10 -13.82 31.27
C VAL A 933 5.09 -13.26 32.30
N THR A 934 4.59 -12.64 33.38
CA THR A 934 5.44 -12.16 34.48
C THR A 934 6.20 -13.32 35.12
N TYR A 935 5.53 -14.43 35.45
CA TYR A 935 6.19 -15.61 36.01
C TYR A 935 7.26 -16.17 35.05
N LEU A 936 6.96 -16.31 33.75
CA LEU A 936 7.92 -16.81 32.75
C LEU A 936 9.11 -15.85 32.54
N ARG A 937 8.94 -14.53 32.70
CA ARG A 937 10.05 -13.56 32.66
C ARG A 937 10.90 -13.60 33.93
N GLU A 938 10.28 -13.81 35.09
CA GLU A 938 10.97 -13.93 36.38
C GLU A 938 11.74 -15.25 36.52
N ARG A 939 11.12 -16.38 36.18
CA ARG A 939 11.66 -17.74 36.40
C ARG A 939 12.32 -18.36 35.17
N GLY A 940 11.95 -17.91 33.98
CA GLY A 940 12.39 -18.48 32.71
C GLY A 940 11.32 -19.35 32.04
N SER A 941 11.61 -19.86 30.84
CA SER A 941 10.71 -20.85 30.22
C SER A 941 10.62 -22.10 31.10
N SER A 942 9.42 -22.65 31.20
CA SER A 942 9.06 -23.63 32.23
C SER A 942 8.15 -24.71 31.65
N LEU A 943 8.35 -25.97 32.03
CA LEU A 943 7.43 -27.04 31.63
C LEU A 943 6.04 -26.80 32.23
N ALA A 944 4.99 -27.05 31.45
CA ALA A 944 3.60 -26.86 31.85
C ALA A 944 2.68 -27.95 31.29
N ARG A 945 1.47 -28.06 31.85
CA ARG A 945 0.40 -28.98 31.43
C ARG A 945 -0.90 -28.21 31.23
N ILE A 946 -1.62 -28.47 30.13
CA ILE A 946 -3.05 -28.14 30.00
C ILE A 946 -3.84 -29.40 30.33
N THR A 947 -4.80 -29.28 31.24
CA THR A 947 -5.71 -30.37 31.66
C THR A 947 -7.16 -29.94 31.40
N ILE A 948 -8.02 -30.83 30.90
CA ILE A 948 -9.43 -30.54 30.56
C ILE A 948 -10.37 -31.57 31.20
N GLY A 949 -11.31 -31.11 32.02
CA GLY A 949 -12.28 -31.93 32.74
C GLY A 949 -12.35 -31.60 34.24
N GLU A 950 -13.11 -32.40 35.00
CA GLU A 950 -13.14 -32.34 36.46
C GLU A 950 -12.34 -33.49 37.07
N GLU A 951 -11.16 -33.14 37.56
CA GLU A 951 -10.27 -33.84 38.52
C GLU A 951 -9.74 -35.26 38.21
N TYR A 952 -8.42 -35.29 38.01
CA TYR A 952 -7.49 -36.29 38.55
C TYR A 952 -7.84 -37.78 38.34
N ASP A 953 -7.70 -38.26 37.09
CA ASP A 953 -7.37 -39.66 36.90
C ASP A 953 -5.89 -39.88 37.27
N ALA A 954 -5.62 -40.78 38.23
CA ALA A 954 -4.27 -41.05 38.70
C ALA A 954 -3.44 -41.86 37.69
N ASP A 955 -4.10 -42.52 36.73
CA ASP A 955 -3.45 -43.27 35.66
C ASP A 955 -3.14 -42.38 34.42
N GLU A 956 -3.65 -41.13 34.36
CA GLU A 956 -3.28 -40.10 33.36
C GLU A 956 -2.21 -39.10 33.87
N ASP A 957 -1.36 -39.47 34.83
CA ASP A 957 -0.17 -38.67 35.14
C ASP A 957 0.92 -38.84 34.05
N GLU A 958 0.63 -38.30 32.86
CA GLU A 958 1.65 -37.94 31.86
C GLU A 958 2.69 -37.05 32.55
N ALA A 959 3.84 -37.64 32.87
CA ALA A 959 5.00 -36.93 33.36
C ALA A 959 5.37 -35.82 32.38
N TYR A 960 5.55 -34.59 32.88
CA TYR A 960 5.91 -33.41 32.08
C TYR A 960 7.00 -33.73 31.05
N ILE A 961 6.59 -33.87 29.79
CA ILE A 961 7.50 -34.18 28.69
C ILE A 961 8.35 -32.94 28.43
N ASP A 962 9.66 -33.10 28.55
CA ASP A 962 10.61 -32.04 28.23
C ASP A 962 10.87 -32.03 26.70
N PRO A 963 10.49 -30.98 25.96
CA PRO A 963 10.73 -30.92 24.52
C PRO A 963 12.22 -30.84 24.19
N GLU A 964 13.07 -30.32 25.09
CA GLU A 964 14.51 -30.14 24.85
C GLU A 964 15.30 -31.45 25.00
N ALA A 965 14.70 -32.47 25.62
CA ALA A 965 15.25 -33.84 25.63
C ALA A 965 15.08 -34.56 24.28
N ILE A 966 14.42 -33.94 23.30
CA ILE A 966 13.98 -34.54 22.04
C ILE A 966 14.62 -33.81 20.85
N ASN A 967 15.07 -34.54 19.83
CA ASN A 967 15.43 -33.95 18.55
C ASN A 967 14.16 -33.51 17.78
N LEU A 968 13.65 -32.33 18.13
CA LEU A 968 12.45 -31.74 17.52
C LEU A 968 12.65 -31.41 16.04
N VAL A 969 13.88 -31.05 15.63
CA VAL A 969 14.26 -30.84 14.21
C VAL A 969 13.98 -32.08 13.37
N ARG A 970 14.40 -33.28 13.80
CA ARG A 970 14.10 -34.56 13.12
C ARG A 970 12.60 -34.81 12.96
N ARG A 971 11.77 -34.28 13.88
CA ARG A 971 10.30 -34.39 13.78
C ARG A 971 9.73 -33.45 12.69
N VAL A 972 10.15 -32.18 12.62
CA VAL A 972 9.62 -31.17 11.67
C VAL A 972 10.30 -31.10 10.29
N SER A 973 11.49 -31.69 10.16
CA SER A 973 12.23 -31.78 8.89
C SER A 973 11.60 -32.75 7.89
N THR A 974 11.61 -32.42 6.60
CA THR A 974 11.17 -33.32 5.51
C THR A 974 11.87 -34.69 5.55
N LYS A 975 11.14 -35.77 5.25
CA LYS A 975 11.68 -37.14 5.23
C LYS A 975 12.25 -37.56 3.88
N ALA A 976 11.99 -36.76 2.83
CA ALA A 976 12.58 -36.89 1.51
C ALA A 976 12.72 -35.50 0.87
N PRO A 977 13.63 -35.29 -0.10
CA PRO A 977 13.75 -34.00 -0.76
C PRO A 977 12.48 -33.58 -1.51
N PHE A 978 12.21 -32.27 -1.54
CA PHE A 978 11.10 -31.67 -2.29
C PHE A 978 11.57 -30.39 -2.99
N HIS A 979 10.91 -29.99 -4.08
CA HIS A 979 11.33 -28.88 -4.94
C HIS A 979 10.23 -27.84 -5.12
N VAL A 980 10.60 -26.56 -5.03
CA VAL A 980 9.73 -25.41 -5.28
C VAL A 980 10.39 -24.53 -6.34
N SER A 981 9.77 -24.46 -7.52
CA SER A 981 10.34 -23.74 -8.67
C SER A 981 10.01 -22.24 -8.64
N SER A 982 10.97 -21.42 -9.05
CA SER A 982 10.72 -20.02 -9.40
C SER A 982 10.59 -19.86 -10.91
N ALA A 983 9.66 -19.01 -11.35
CA ALA A 983 9.53 -18.59 -12.74
C ALA A 983 10.23 -17.25 -13.04
N LEU A 984 10.81 -16.60 -12.01
CA LEU A 984 11.31 -15.22 -12.07
C LEU A 984 12.83 -15.12 -12.31
N GLY A 985 13.56 -16.22 -12.12
CA GLY A 985 15.00 -16.29 -12.25
C GLY A 985 15.46 -17.74 -12.39
N ASP A 986 16.77 -17.93 -12.56
CA ASP A 986 17.34 -19.21 -12.94
C ASP A 986 18.38 -19.75 -11.95
N MET A 987 18.49 -19.13 -10.78
CA MET A 987 19.31 -19.59 -9.65
C MET A 987 18.72 -20.84 -9.01
N HIS A 988 19.57 -21.73 -8.51
CA HIS A 988 19.16 -22.94 -7.83
C HIS A 988 19.81 -23.05 -6.43
N VAL A 989 18.99 -22.97 -5.39
CA VAL A 989 19.42 -23.02 -3.98
C VAL A 989 19.07 -24.36 -3.36
N ALA A 990 20.02 -24.97 -2.65
CA ALA A 990 19.72 -26.08 -1.74
C ALA A 990 19.33 -25.52 -0.37
N LEU A 991 18.18 -25.92 0.16
CA LEU A 991 17.75 -25.56 1.50
C LEU A 991 17.81 -26.78 2.42
N ILE A 992 18.44 -26.64 3.58
CA ILE A 992 18.39 -27.62 4.66
C ILE A 992 17.14 -27.30 5.51
N ASP A 993 16.16 -28.20 5.47
CA ASP A 993 14.90 -28.06 6.20
C ASP A 993 15.10 -28.51 7.65
N CYS A 994 15.33 -27.57 8.55
CA CYS A 994 15.35 -27.80 10.00
C CYS A 994 13.97 -27.60 10.65
N GLY A 995 12.90 -27.44 9.87
CA GLY A 995 11.62 -26.88 10.29
C GLY A 995 11.24 -25.62 9.51
N VAL A 996 11.53 -25.59 8.21
CA VAL A 996 11.39 -24.41 7.34
C VAL A 996 9.99 -23.81 7.39
N LYS A 997 9.88 -22.48 7.42
CA LYS A 997 8.59 -21.77 7.24
C LYS A 997 8.28 -21.61 5.76
N GLU A 998 7.00 -21.74 5.39
CA GLU A 998 6.52 -21.44 4.03
C GLU A 998 6.96 -20.01 3.58
N ASN A 999 7.06 -19.04 4.49
CA ASN A 999 7.54 -17.69 4.13
C ASN A 999 9.05 -17.59 3.84
N ILE A 1000 9.89 -18.52 4.32
CA ILE A 1000 11.30 -18.62 3.88
C ILE A 1000 11.33 -19.05 2.41
N LEU A 1001 10.53 -20.07 2.06
CA LEU A 1001 10.42 -20.57 0.69
C LEU A 1001 9.93 -19.46 -0.24
N ARG A 1002 8.82 -18.79 0.09
CA ARG A 1002 8.33 -17.59 -0.62
C ARG A 1002 9.43 -16.54 -0.81
N SER A 1003 10.15 -16.21 0.26
CA SER A 1003 11.18 -15.14 0.24
C SER A 1003 12.34 -15.45 -0.70
N LEU A 1004 12.63 -16.72 -0.98
CA LEU A 1004 13.63 -17.15 -1.96
C LEU A 1004 13.05 -17.25 -3.39
N VAL A 1005 11.88 -17.88 -3.57
CA VAL A 1005 11.33 -18.11 -4.93
C VAL A 1005 10.80 -16.83 -5.58
N SER A 1006 10.28 -15.89 -4.81
CA SER A 1006 9.92 -14.54 -5.30
C SER A 1006 11.12 -13.70 -5.76
N ARG A 1007 12.34 -14.10 -5.37
CA ARG A 1007 13.61 -13.47 -5.76
C ARG A 1007 14.34 -14.23 -6.89
N GLY A 1008 13.65 -15.13 -7.59
CA GLY A 1008 14.22 -15.85 -8.74
C GLY A 1008 15.10 -17.05 -8.40
N ALA A 1009 15.14 -17.48 -7.13
CA ALA A 1009 15.84 -18.71 -6.73
C ALA A 1009 14.86 -19.89 -6.64
N SER A 1010 14.99 -20.88 -7.52
CA SER A 1010 14.33 -22.17 -7.34
C SER A 1010 14.98 -22.92 -6.18
N VAL A 1011 14.19 -23.59 -5.33
CA VAL A 1011 14.67 -24.19 -4.08
C VAL A 1011 14.45 -25.70 -4.07
N THR A 1012 15.51 -26.47 -3.88
CA THR A 1012 15.41 -27.89 -3.53
C THR A 1012 15.67 -28.04 -2.03
N CYS A 1013 14.67 -28.48 -1.29
CA CYS A 1013 14.71 -28.67 0.15
C CYS A 1013 15.14 -30.10 0.49
N PHE A 1014 16.03 -30.24 1.47
CA PHE A 1014 16.63 -31.51 1.91
C PHE A 1014 16.36 -31.77 3.40
N PRO A 1015 16.31 -33.04 3.84
CA PRO A 1015 16.31 -33.39 5.27
C PRO A 1015 17.46 -32.73 6.06
N PHE A 1016 17.23 -32.44 7.34
CA PHE A 1016 18.16 -31.69 8.19
C PHE A 1016 19.57 -32.32 8.29
N ASP A 1017 19.66 -33.65 8.24
CA ASP A 1017 20.88 -34.45 8.36
C ASP A 1017 21.52 -34.80 7.01
N TYR A 1018 20.95 -34.32 5.89
CA TYR A 1018 21.40 -34.63 4.55
C TYR A 1018 22.86 -34.16 4.31
N PRO A 1019 23.72 -34.97 3.65
CA PRO A 1019 25.15 -34.68 3.47
C PRO A 1019 25.42 -33.62 2.39
N ILE A 1020 24.93 -32.39 2.62
CA ILE A 1020 24.91 -31.29 1.65
C ILE A 1020 26.28 -31.00 1.02
N HIS A 1021 27.37 -31.13 1.77
CA HIS A 1021 28.74 -30.93 1.30
C HIS A 1021 29.11 -31.80 0.09
N LYS A 1022 28.46 -32.97 -0.09
CA LYS A 1022 28.69 -33.87 -1.23
C LYS A 1022 28.03 -33.38 -2.53
N VAL A 1023 26.90 -32.66 -2.43
CA VAL A 1023 26.08 -32.26 -3.59
C VAL A 1023 26.02 -30.75 -3.83
N ALA A 1024 26.53 -29.92 -2.91
CA ALA A 1024 26.45 -28.45 -2.99
C ALA A 1024 27.05 -27.87 -4.29
N HIS A 1025 27.93 -28.61 -4.97
CA HIS A 1025 28.49 -28.25 -6.27
C HIS A 1025 27.51 -28.34 -7.46
N HIS A 1026 26.25 -28.74 -7.22
CA HIS A 1026 25.11 -28.68 -8.15
C HIS A 1026 24.17 -27.48 -7.89
N PHE A 1027 24.57 -26.56 -7.01
CA PHE A 1027 23.75 -25.44 -6.54
C PHE A 1027 24.54 -24.12 -6.58
N ASP A 1028 23.80 -23.02 -6.64
CA ASP A 1028 24.35 -21.65 -6.65
C ASP A 1028 24.41 -21.05 -5.24
N GLY A 1029 23.67 -21.63 -4.27
CA GLY A 1029 23.65 -21.21 -2.86
C GLY A 1029 23.17 -22.34 -1.92
N VAL A 1030 23.52 -22.25 -0.64
CA VAL A 1030 22.97 -23.10 0.43
C VAL A 1030 22.25 -22.24 1.48
N PHE A 1031 21.03 -22.64 1.83
CA PHE A 1031 20.23 -21.99 2.88
C PHE A 1031 19.97 -22.98 4.03
N ILE A 1032 19.95 -22.50 5.29
CA ILE A 1032 19.58 -23.31 6.45
C ILE A 1032 18.42 -22.61 7.17
N SER A 1033 17.30 -23.31 7.29
CA SER A 1033 16.09 -22.72 7.85
C SER A 1033 16.11 -22.54 9.37
N ASN A 1034 15.07 -21.88 9.88
CA ASN A 1034 14.67 -22.00 11.27
C ASN A 1034 14.36 -23.47 11.66
N GLY A 1035 14.22 -23.68 12.96
CA GLY A 1035 13.82 -24.96 13.57
C GLY A 1035 13.53 -24.80 15.06
N PRO A 1036 12.98 -25.85 15.71
CA PRO A 1036 12.73 -25.93 17.15
C PRO A 1036 13.84 -26.64 17.94
N GLY A 1037 13.93 -26.35 19.24
CA GLY A 1037 14.72 -27.10 20.23
C GLY A 1037 16.24 -26.86 20.25
N ASP A 1038 16.95 -27.65 21.06
CA ASP A 1038 18.41 -27.56 21.23
C ASP A 1038 19.20 -27.88 19.94
N PRO A 1039 20.08 -26.97 19.46
CA PRO A 1039 20.89 -27.19 18.25
C PRO A 1039 21.94 -28.31 18.39
N THR A 1040 22.32 -28.70 19.62
CA THR A 1040 23.28 -29.78 19.85
C THR A 1040 22.76 -31.17 19.46
N HIS A 1041 21.44 -31.35 19.32
CA HIS A 1041 20.85 -32.58 18.77
C HIS A 1041 21.16 -32.80 17.27
N CYS A 1042 21.64 -31.78 16.56
CA CYS A 1042 21.85 -31.79 15.10
C CYS A 1042 23.33 -31.97 14.69
N LEU A 1043 24.08 -32.81 15.42
CA LEU A 1043 25.52 -33.02 15.18
C LEU A 1043 25.86 -33.46 13.75
N SER A 1044 24.98 -34.23 13.09
CA SER A 1044 25.12 -34.61 11.68
C SER A 1044 25.09 -33.39 10.75
N THR A 1045 24.12 -32.48 10.95
CA THR A 1045 24.02 -31.20 10.25
C THR A 1045 25.23 -30.32 10.50
N VAL A 1046 25.69 -30.21 11.76
CA VAL A 1046 26.90 -29.46 12.14
C VAL A 1046 28.15 -30.00 11.44
N TYR A 1047 28.34 -31.33 11.40
CA TYR A 1047 29.43 -31.96 10.65
C TYR A 1047 29.33 -31.66 9.14
N ASN A 1048 28.13 -31.80 8.56
CA ASN A 1048 27.89 -31.57 7.15
C ASN A 1048 28.13 -30.11 6.73
N LEU A 1049 27.73 -29.15 7.58
CA LEU A 1049 27.98 -27.72 7.39
C LEU A 1049 29.46 -27.37 7.59
N ARG A 1050 30.15 -27.95 8.58
CA ARG A 1050 31.59 -27.76 8.76
C ARG A 1050 32.36 -28.23 7.53
N LYS A 1051 32.03 -29.42 7.00
CA LYS A 1051 32.64 -29.93 5.75
C LYS A 1051 32.31 -29.05 4.55
N LEU A 1052 31.11 -28.49 4.45
CA LEU A 1052 30.76 -27.53 3.40
C LEU A 1052 31.60 -26.23 3.49
N ILE A 1053 31.76 -25.69 4.71
CA ILE A 1053 32.57 -24.49 5.00
C ILE A 1053 34.05 -24.75 4.71
N GLU A 1054 34.56 -25.95 4.96
CA GLU A 1054 35.94 -26.34 4.64
C GLU A 1054 36.18 -26.51 3.12
N THR A 1055 35.21 -27.05 2.36
CA THR A 1055 35.46 -27.52 0.97
C THR A 1055 34.85 -26.68 -0.16
N SER A 1056 33.95 -25.72 0.12
CA SER A 1056 33.23 -24.97 -0.92
C SER A 1056 33.22 -23.46 -0.69
N GLN A 1057 33.26 -22.66 -1.76
CA GLN A 1057 33.09 -21.20 -1.70
C GLN A 1057 31.67 -20.72 -2.01
N ILE A 1058 30.70 -21.65 -2.00
CA ILE A 1058 29.28 -21.34 -2.20
C ILE A 1058 28.75 -20.37 -1.13
N PRO A 1059 27.86 -19.42 -1.47
CA PRO A 1059 27.17 -18.57 -0.50
C PRO A 1059 26.31 -19.38 0.46
N ILE A 1060 26.29 -18.97 1.73
CA ILE A 1060 25.52 -19.65 2.78
C ILE A 1060 24.78 -18.64 3.66
N MET A 1061 23.47 -18.83 3.85
CA MET A 1061 22.67 -18.08 4.83
C MET A 1061 21.94 -19.02 5.79
N GLY A 1062 21.95 -18.68 7.08
CA GLY A 1062 21.20 -19.39 8.12
C GLY A 1062 20.25 -18.46 8.90
N ILE A 1063 19.03 -18.92 9.17
CA ILE A 1063 18.04 -18.23 10.02
C ILE A 1063 17.79 -19.05 11.30
N CYS A 1064 17.82 -18.41 12.47
CA CYS A 1064 17.49 -18.99 13.77
C CYS A 1064 18.28 -20.28 14.08
N MET A 1065 17.67 -21.47 14.02
CA MET A 1065 18.39 -22.74 14.08
C MET A 1065 19.56 -22.79 13.09
N GLY A 1066 19.37 -22.32 11.85
CA GLY A 1066 20.45 -22.22 10.86
C GLY A 1066 21.59 -21.28 11.24
N HIS A 1067 21.35 -20.26 12.06
CA HIS A 1067 22.41 -19.43 12.64
C HIS A 1067 23.23 -20.22 13.68
N GLN A 1068 22.56 -20.92 14.59
CA GLN A 1068 23.17 -21.72 15.64
C GLN A 1068 24.02 -22.87 15.06
N LEU A 1069 23.49 -23.58 14.06
CA LEU A 1069 24.19 -24.68 13.39
C LEU A 1069 25.42 -24.21 12.61
N LEU A 1070 25.38 -23.00 12.01
CA LEU A 1070 26.56 -22.39 11.39
C LEU A 1070 27.62 -22.01 12.43
N ALA A 1071 27.23 -21.51 13.60
CA ALA A 1071 28.15 -21.18 14.69
C ALA A 1071 28.84 -22.42 15.27
N LEU A 1072 28.06 -23.50 15.53
CA LEU A 1072 28.61 -24.80 15.94
C LEU A 1072 29.49 -25.41 14.85
N ALA A 1073 29.15 -25.23 13.56
CA ALA A 1073 29.98 -25.67 12.45
C ALA A 1073 31.32 -24.91 12.38
N ALA A 1074 31.30 -23.59 12.62
CA ALA A 1074 32.49 -22.76 12.75
C ALA A 1074 33.36 -23.12 13.98
N GLY A 1075 32.75 -23.64 15.05
CA GLY A 1075 33.45 -24.07 16.27
C GLY A 1075 33.15 -23.22 17.52
N ALA A 1076 32.22 -22.28 17.44
CA ALA A 1076 31.68 -21.56 18.59
C ALA A 1076 30.73 -22.46 19.41
N LYS A 1077 30.29 -21.96 20.57
CA LYS A 1077 29.32 -22.62 21.46
C LYS A 1077 27.97 -21.92 21.43
N THR A 1078 26.92 -22.65 21.81
CA THR A 1078 25.57 -22.13 22.06
C THR A 1078 25.20 -22.25 23.54
N LEU A 1079 24.36 -21.33 24.02
CA LEU A 1079 23.82 -21.30 25.39
C LEU A 1079 22.28 -21.23 25.36
N LYS A 1080 21.61 -21.97 26.26
CA LYS A 1080 20.16 -21.82 26.51
C LYS A 1080 19.93 -20.45 27.17
N LEU A 1081 18.95 -19.73 26.67
CA LEU A 1081 18.58 -18.39 27.14
C LEU A 1081 17.51 -18.49 28.24
N LYS A 1082 17.46 -17.49 29.13
CA LYS A 1082 16.56 -17.52 30.30
C LYS A 1082 15.09 -17.77 29.91
N TYR A 1083 14.62 -17.15 28.84
CA TYR A 1083 13.30 -17.39 28.26
C TYR A 1083 13.41 -17.45 26.74
N GLY A 1084 12.86 -18.51 26.13
CA GLY A 1084 13.05 -18.82 24.72
C GLY A 1084 12.18 -18.05 23.72
N ASN A 1085 11.51 -16.97 24.16
CA ASN A 1085 10.78 -16.08 23.26
C ASN A 1085 10.93 -14.64 23.76
N ARG A 1086 11.61 -13.81 22.98
CA ARG A 1086 11.69 -12.35 23.19
C ARG A 1086 10.50 -11.63 22.54
N ALA A 1087 9.86 -12.32 21.60
CA ALA A 1087 8.65 -11.95 20.86
C ALA A 1087 8.87 -10.94 19.73
N HIS A 1088 7.85 -10.14 19.41
CA HIS A 1088 7.86 -9.23 18.27
C HIS A 1088 8.28 -7.82 18.68
N ASN A 1089 8.86 -7.09 17.73
CA ASN A 1089 9.38 -5.72 17.86
C ASN A 1089 10.64 -5.60 18.74
N ILE A 1090 11.59 -6.52 18.58
CA ILE A 1090 12.81 -6.59 19.39
C ILE A 1090 14.02 -5.96 18.65
N PRO A 1091 14.75 -5.03 19.27
CA PRO A 1091 15.84 -4.29 18.62
C PRO A 1091 17.12 -5.12 18.47
N ALA A 1092 17.58 -5.26 17.23
CA ALA A 1092 18.88 -5.84 16.89
C ALA A 1092 19.77 -4.79 16.19
N LEU A 1093 20.94 -4.51 16.76
CA LEU A 1093 21.92 -3.56 16.21
C LEU A 1093 22.81 -4.26 15.18
N ASP A 1094 22.79 -3.81 13.93
CA ASP A 1094 23.78 -4.15 12.90
C ASP A 1094 25.12 -3.50 13.25
N LEU A 1095 26.09 -4.31 13.67
CA LEU A 1095 27.44 -3.86 14.03
C LEU A 1095 28.28 -3.40 12.83
N THR A 1096 27.86 -3.74 11.61
CA THR A 1096 28.55 -3.35 10.36
C THR A 1096 28.08 -2.01 9.80
N THR A 1097 26.86 -1.56 10.15
CA THR A 1097 26.30 -0.27 9.69
C THR A 1097 25.88 0.69 10.80
N GLY A 1098 25.85 0.25 12.06
CA GLY A 1098 25.38 1.03 13.21
C GLY A 1098 23.85 1.21 13.25
N LYS A 1099 23.09 0.51 12.40
CA LYS A 1099 21.63 0.61 12.33
C LYS A 1099 20.95 -0.35 13.29
N CYS A 1100 19.96 0.14 14.04
CA CYS A 1100 19.07 -0.72 14.81
C CYS A 1100 17.87 -1.13 13.95
N HIS A 1101 17.67 -2.43 13.78
CA HIS A 1101 16.53 -3.03 13.09
C HIS A 1101 15.53 -3.58 14.11
N ILE A 1102 14.23 -3.44 13.83
CA ILE A 1102 13.17 -4.03 14.66
C ILE A 1102 12.89 -5.45 14.13
N THR A 1103 12.90 -6.46 15.00
CA THR A 1103 12.92 -7.89 14.60
C THR A 1103 11.90 -8.75 15.35
N SER A 1104 11.70 -10.00 14.91
CA SER A 1104 10.92 -11.05 15.60
C SER A 1104 11.83 -12.17 16.07
N GLN A 1105 11.68 -12.61 17.33
CA GLN A 1105 12.64 -13.51 18.01
C GLN A 1105 11.93 -14.53 18.93
N ASN A 1106 11.69 -15.75 18.43
CA ASN A 1106 11.16 -16.89 19.18
C ASN A 1106 12.22 -18.00 19.43
N HIS A 1107 13.46 -17.61 19.71
CA HIS A 1107 14.59 -18.53 19.86
C HIS A 1107 14.97 -18.84 21.32
N GLY A 1108 15.18 -20.14 21.60
CA GLY A 1108 15.57 -20.67 22.91
C GLY A 1108 17.07 -20.55 23.25
N TYR A 1109 17.91 -20.37 22.24
CA TYR A 1109 19.37 -20.50 22.33
C TYR A 1109 20.05 -19.38 21.55
N ALA A 1110 21.21 -18.92 22.03
CA ALA A 1110 22.07 -17.97 21.32
C ALA A 1110 23.51 -18.48 21.24
N VAL A 1111 24.30 -17.86 20.39
CA VAL A 1111 25.75 -18.12 20.28
C VAL A 1111 26.51 -17.35 21.36
N ASP A 1112 27.56 -17.96 21.90
CA ASP A 1112 28.56 -17.29 22.75
C ASP A 1112 29.62 -16.62 21.87
N PRO A 1113 29.59 -15.29 21.67
CA PRO A 1113 30.51 -14.61 20.77
C PRO A 1113 31.96 -14.67 21.24
N SER A 1114 32.22 -14.91 22.54
CA SER A 1114 33.58 -15.07 23.07
C SER A 1114 34.27 -16.34 22.57
N THR A 1115 33.51 -17.26 21.97
CA THR A 1115 34.01 -18.53 21.40
C THR A 1115 34.14 -18.52 19.88
N LEU A 1116 33.88 -17.39 19.21
CA LEU A 1116 34.02 -17.27 17.75
C LEU A 1116 35.50 -17.34 17.32
N PRO A 1117 35.85 -18.18 16.32
CA PRO A 1117 37.16 -18.12 15.67
C PRO A 1117 37.33 -16.79 14.93
N GLY A 1118 38.55 -16.23 14.90
CA GLY A 1118 38.83 -14.89 14.36
C GLY A 1118 38.54 -14.66 12.86
N GLU A 1119 38.15 -15.68 12.09
CA GLU A 1119 37.59 -15.52 10.74
C GLU A 1119 36.15 -15.00 10.77
N TRP A 1120 35.44 -15.19 11.87
CA TRP A 1120 34.04 -14.80 12.07
C TRP A 1120 33.92 -13.56 12.95
N ARG A 1121 32.86 -12.79 12.71
CA ARG A 1121 32.50 -11.62 13.51
C ARG A 1121 31.01 -11.64 13.81
N GLU A 1122 30.64 -11.01 14.91
CA GLU A 1122 29.25 -10.64 15.16
C GLU A 1122 28.75 -9.71 14.05
N TYR A 1123 27.52 -9.94 13.59
CA TYR A 1123 26.82 -9.10 12.62
C TYR A 1123 25.70 -8.31 13.30
N PHE A 1124 24.90 -8.99 14.14
CA PHE A 1124 23.83 -8.36 14.92
C PHE A 1124 23.96 -8.68 16.40
N THR A 1125 23.59 -7.73 17.27
CA THR A 1125 23.52 -7.93 18.73
C THR A 1125 22.20 -7.37 19.27
N ASN A 1126 21.58 -8.07 20.22
CA ASN A 1126 20.34 -7.65 20.86
C ASN A 1126 20.55 -6.45 21.79
N LEU A 1127 19.81 -5.36 21.63
CA LEU A 1127 20.00 -4.21 22.52
C LEU A 1127 19.42 -4.41 23.93
N ASN A 1128 18.52 -5.38 24.12
CA ASN A 1128 17.85 -5.59 25.42
C ASN A 1128 18.69 -6.42 26.41
N ASP A 1129 19.36 -7.48 25.93
CA ASP A 1129 20.08 -8.45 26.76
C ASP A 1129 21.47 -8.84 26.20
N GLN A 1130 21.92 -8.18 25.12
CA GLN A 1130 23.24 -8.37 24.51
C GLN A 1130 23.51 -9.79 23.98
N SER A 1131 22.47 -10.60 23.68
CA SER A 1131 22.66 -11.84 22.93
C SER A 1131 23.22 -11.56 21.54
N ASN A 1132 24.10 -12.44 21.04
CA ASN A 1132 24.45 -12.41 19.63
C ASN A 1132 23.22 -12.80 18.80
N GLU A 1133 22.86 -11.95 17.85
CA GLU A 1133 21.67 -12.09 17.01
C GLU A 1133 22.02 -12.34 15.53
N GLY A 1134 23.30 -12.52 15.21
CA GLY A 1134 23.77 -12.76 13.85
C GLY A 1134 25.28 -12.82 13.71
N LEU A 1135 25.78 -13.57 12.73
CA LEU A 1135 27.21 -13.73 12.41
C LEU A 1135 27.51 -13.37 10.96
N ILE A 1136 28.75 -13.00 10.68
CA ILE A 1136 29.27 -12.79 9.32
C ILE A 1136 30.73 -13.27 9.21
N HIS A 1137 31.03 -14.01 8.14
CA HIS A 1137 32.40 -14.42 7.83
C HIS A 1137 33.19 -13.22 7.26
N SER A 1138 34.45 -13.06 7.63
CA SER A 1138 35.20 -11.82 7.34
C SER A 1138 35.61 -11.66 5.87
N SER A 1139 35.67 -12.75 5.12
CA SER A 1139 36.20 -12.83 3.74
C SER A 1139 35.33 -13.60 2.74
N ARG A 1140 34.19 -14.19 3.17
CA ARG A 1140 33.39 -15.14 2.37
C ARG A 1140 31.90 -14.78 2.41
N PRO A 1141 31.10 -15.17 1.39
CA PRO A 1141 29.66 -14.87 1.33
C PRO A 1141 28.83 -15.76 2.29
N ILE A 1142 29.18 -15.76 3.58
CA ILE A 1142 28.51 -16.53 4.63
C ILE A 1142 28.09 -15.59 5.75
N PHE A 1143 26.79 -15.56 6.05
CA PHE A 1143 26.24 -14.78 7.16
C PHE A 1143 24.97 -15.43 7.72
N SER A 1144 24.51 -14.98 8.88
CA SER A 1144 23.32 -15.54 9.52
C SER A 1144 22.61 -14.53 10.43
N ALA A 1145 21.33 -14.78 10.69
CA ALA A 1145 20.51 -14.04 11.66
C ALA A 1145 19.83 -15.03 12.61
N GLN A 1146 19.85 -14.74 13.91
CA GLN A 1146 19.23 -15.54 14.96
C GLN A 1146 17.73 -15.20 15.11
N PHE A 1147 17.35 -13.96 14.79
CA PHE A 1147 15.97 -13.51 14.59
C PHE A 1147 15.38 -13.99 13.26
N HIS A 1148 14.14 -13.59 12.97
CA HIS A 1148 13.35 -14.00 11.81
C HIS A 1148 13.07 -12.85 10.83
N PRO A 1149 13.91 -12.66 9.79
CA PRO A 1149 13.66 -11.71 8.69
C PRO A 1149 12.40 -12.01 7.87
N GLU A 1150 11.86 -13.23 7.98
CA GLU A 1150 10.67 -13.71 7.28
C GLU A 1150 9.37 -13.54 8.08
N ALA A 1151 9.40 -12.97 9.29
CA ALA A 1151 8.27 -13.02 10.22
C ALA A 1151 7.02 -12.25 9.75
N LYS A 1152 6.01 -12.99 9.28
CA LYS A 1152 4.79 -12.43 8.67
C LYS A 1152 3.83 -11.71 9.64
N GLY A 1153 3.87 -12.04 10.94
CA GLY A 1153 3.13 -11.32 11.99
C GLY A 1153 3.91 -10.18 12.65
N GLY A 1154 5.07 -9.80 12.09
CA GLY A 1154 6.06 -8.93 12.75
C GLY A 1154 6.78 -7.97 11.80
N PRO A 1155 7.84 -7.30 12.28
CA PRO A 1155 8.52 -6.23 11.56
C PRO A 1155 9.33 -6.74 10.36
N LEU A 1156 9.27 -6.00 9.25
CA LEU A 1156 9.90 -6.37 7.97
C LEU A 1156 11.26 -5.68 7.74
N ASP A 1157 11.73 -4.89 8.71
CA ASP A 1157 12.97 -4.06 8.70
C ASP A 1157 14.25 -4.80 8.28
N SER A 1158 14.24 -6.13 8.30
CA SER A 1158 15.38 -7.00 8.04
C SER A 1158 15.20 -7.92 6.82
N ALA A 1159 14.08 -7.83 6.10
CA ALA A 1159 13.82 -8.64 4.90
C ALA A 1159 14.89 -8.49 3.81
N TYR A 1160 15.63 -7.36 3.79
CA TYR A 1160 16.78 -7.10 2.92
C TYR A 1160 17.91 -8.13 3.04
N LEU A 1161 17.93 -8.93 4.11
CA LEU A 1161 18.90 -10.02 4.27
C LEU A 1161 18.68 -11.13 3.23
N PHE A 1162 17.45 -11.36 2.76
CA PHE A 1162 17.17 -12.24 1.62
C PHE A 1162 17.71 -11.65 0.30
N ASP A 1163 17.57 -10.33 0.09
CA ASP A 1163 18.14 -9.65 -1.08
C ASP A 1163 19.68 -9.79 -1.09
N LYS A 1164 20.33 -9.51 0.05
CA LYS A 1164 21.78 -9.66 0.24
C LYS A 1164 22.28 -11.10 0.01
N TYR A 1165 21.49 -12.11 0.39
CA TYR A 1165 21.82 -13.51 0.10
C TYR A 1165 21.68 -13.82 -1.38
N VAL A 1166 20.57 -13.45 -2.02
CA VAL A 1166 20.33 -13.71 -3.45
C VAL A 1166 21.35 -12.97 -4.34
N GLU A 1167 21.71 -11.74 -4.00
CA GLU A 1167 22.85 -11.04 -4.61
C GLU A 1167 24.15 -11.84 -4.52
N SER A 1168 24.40 -12.50 -3.38
CA SER A 1168 25.61 -13.31 -3.17
C SER A 1168 25.59 -14.59 -4.01
N VAL A 1169 24.42 -15.25 -4.10
CA VAL A 1169 24.14 -16.40 -4.98
C VAL A 1169 24.38 -16.04 -6.45
N GLN A 1170 23.82 -14.93 -6.93
CA GLN A 1170 24.03 -14.47 -8.30
C GLN A 1170 25.51 -14.17 -8.58
N LYS A 1171 26.20 -13.44 -7.68
CA LYS A 1171 27.64 -13.14 -7.82
C LYS A 1171 28.51 -14.40 -7.85
N PHE A 1172 28.18 -15.43 -7.07
CA PHE A 1172 28.86 -16.72 -7.13
C PHE A 1172 28.59 -17.45 -8.44
N LYS A 1173 27.34 -17.48 -8.91
CA LYS A 1173 26.94 -18.09 -10.19
C LYS A 1173 27.63 -17.41 -11.38
N ASP A 1174 27.60 -16.08 -11.43
CA ASP A 1174 28.28 -15.25 -12.45
C ASP A 1174 29.80 -15.43 -12.45
N HIS A 1175 30.37 -15.82 -11.30
CA HIS A 1175 31.78 -16.18 -11.18
C HIS A 1175 32.03 -17.60 -11.73
N GLN A 1176 31.24 -18.60 -11.32
CA GLN A 1176 31.37 -19.98 -11.82
C GLN A 1176 31.23 -20.06 -13.34
N ALA A 1177 30.28 -19.33 -13.92
CA ALA A 1177 30.03 -19.28 -15.36
C ALA A 1177 31.21 -18.73 -16.19
N ARG A 1178 32.21 -18.08 -15.57
CA ARG A 1178 33.45 -17.63 -16.25
C ARG A 1178 34.53 -18.70 -16.33
N PHE A 1179 34.38 -19.80 -15.57
CA PHE A 1179 35.39 -20.86 -15.46
C PHE A 1179 34.83 -22.26 -15.77
N SER A 1180 33.51 -22.40 -15.95
CA SER A 1180 32.87 -23.68 -16.29
C SER A 1180 31.50 -23.48 -16.94
N ASP A 1181 31.19 -24.26 -17.99
CA ASP A 1181 29.86 -24.33 -18.62
C ASP A 1181 28.79 -25.06 -17.75
N ARG A 1182 29.03 -25.16 -16.43
CA ARG A 1182 28.14 -25.83 -15.48
C ARG A 1182 26.91 -24.99 -15.19
N ASN A 1183 25.79 -25.40 -15.79
CA ASN A 1183 24.48 -24.86 -15.50
C ASN A 1183 23.81 -25.65 -14.36
N ASN A 1184 23.74 -25.06 -13.16
CA ASN A 1184 23.17 -25.68 -11.95
C ASN A 1184 21.63 -25.78 -11.93
N LYS A 1185 20.94 -25.39 -13.01
CA LYS A 1185 19.48 -25.53 -13.10
C LYS A 1185 19.06 -26.98 -12.83
N PRO A 1186 18.00 -27.20 -12.03
CA PRO A 1186 17.50 -28.55 -11.79
C PRO A 1186 17.03 -29.16 -13.12
N ASN A 1187 17.45 -30.40 -13.39
CA ASN A 1187 17.01 -31.15 -14.57
C ASN A 1187 15.47 -31.27 -14.53
N PRO A 1188 14.72 -30.92 -15.59
CA PRO A 1188 13.26 -31.03 -15.61
C PRO A 1188 12.74 -32.42 -15.19
N LEU A 1189 13.42 -33.50 -15.62
CA LEU A 1189 13.07 -34.86 -15.22
C LEU A 1189 13.27 -35.13 -13.72
N LEU A 1190 14.21 -34.41 -13.08
CA LEU A 1190 14.42 -34.48 -11.63
C LEU A 1190 13.37 -33.65 -10.88
N VAL A 1191 12.96 -32.49 -11.44
CA VAL A 1191 11.86 -31.66 -10.89
C VAL A 1191 10.54 -32.43 -10.88
N ASP A 1192 10.22 -33.13 -11.98
CA ASP A 1192 8.99 -33.93 -12.10
C ASP A 1192 8.99 -35.20 -11.23
N LEU A 1193 10.17 -35.68 -10.78
CA LEU A 1193 10.31 -36.82 -9.86
C LEU A 1193 10.30 -36.43 -8.38
N LEU A 1194 10.47 -35.16 -8.04
CA LEU A 1194 10.48 -34.66 -6.66
C LEU A 1194 9.08 -34.24 -6.21
N SER A 1195 8.82 -34.36 -4.91
CA SER A 1195 7.61 -33.78 -4.31
C SER A 1195 7.61 -32.26 -4.47
N LYS A 1196 6.43 -31.65 -4.57
CA LYS A 1196 6.26 -30.18 -4.60
C LYS A 1196 5.96 -29.60 -3.20
N GLU A 1197 5.86 -30.46 -2.19
CA GLU A 1197 5.63 -30.12 -0.79
C GLU A 1197 6.34 -31.07 0.18
N ARG A 1198 6.38 -30.71 1.47
CA ARG A 1198 7.15 -31.42 2.50
C ARG A 1198 6.67 -32.85 2.71
N VAL A 1199 7.58 -33.82 2.62
CA VAL A 1199 7.25 -35.25 2.64
C VAL A 1199 7.29 -35.79 4.08
N GLY A 1200 6.21 -36.42 4.54
CA GLY A 1200 6.19 -37.19 5.79
C GLY A 1200 6.27 -36.37 7.08
N VAL A 1201 5.79 -35.12 7.08
CA VAL A 1201 5.81 -34.23 8.25
C VAL A 1201 4.39 -33.85 8.64
N HIS A 1202 3.83 -34.61 9.59
CA HIS A 1202 2.50 -34.37 10.14
C HIS A 1202 2.53 -34.47 11.68
N PRO A 1203 1.90 -33.56 12.45
CA PRO A 1203 2.01 -33.46 13.92
C PRO A 1203 1.71 -34.69 14.78
N SER A 1204 1.11 -35.73 14.20
CA SER A 1204 0.67 -37.00 14.84
C SER A 1204 1.56 -38.20 14.53
N LEU A 1205 2.49 -38.11 13.57
CA LEU A 1205 3.28 -39.26 13.16
C LEU A 1205 4.16 -39.72 14.34
N PRO A 1206 4.09 -41.01 14.74
CA PRO A 1206 5.04 -41.56 15.69
C PRO A 1206 6.45 -41.60 15.07
N GLU A 1207 7.46 -41.85 15.89
CA GLU A 1207 8.84 -41.77 15.43
C GLU A 1207 9.15 -42.83 14.37
N TYR A 1208 9.63 -42.36 13.21
CA TYR A 1208 9.92 -43.21 12.06
C TYR A 1208 11.39 -43.62 12.11
N ASP A 1209 11.63 -44.90 12.42
CA ASP A 1209 12.97 -45.43 12.74
C ASP A 1209 13.82 -45.81 11.53
N ALA A 1210 13.36 -45.48 10.31
CA ALA A 1210 13.98 -45.92 9.05
C ALA A 1210 15.32 -45.27 8.68
N HIS A 1211 16.01 -44.60 9.62
CA HIS A 1211 17.33 -43.99 9.42
C HIS A 1211 18.35 -44.46 10.47
N ALA A 1212 18.64 -45.76 10.45
CA ALA A 1212 19.93 -46.26 10.89
C ALA A 1212 21.03 -45.70 9.95
N PRO A 1213 22.13 -45.11 10.46
CA PRO A 1213 23.18 -44.56 9.59
C PRO A 1213 23.86 -45.65 8.75
N GLY A 1214 23.66 -45.62 7.43
CA GLY A 1214 24.35 -46.50 6.47
C GLY A 1214 23.49 -47.46 5.64
N ALA A 1215 22.16 -47.42 5.75
CA ALA A 1215 21.29 -48.24 4.90
C ALA A 1215 21.29 -47.77 3.43
N ILE A 1216 21.97 -48.51 2.54
CA ILE A 1216 22.05 -48.26 1.09
C ILE A 1216 21.09 -49.21 0.35
N ALA A 1217 20.13 -48.67 -0.42
CA ALA A 1217 19.62 -49.20 -1.71
C ALA A 1217 18.41 -48.39 -2.22
N PRO A 1218 18.09 -48.41 -3.52
CA PRO A 1218 18.85 -48.97 -4.65
C PRO A 1218 19.57 -47.89 -5.47
N GLU A 1219 20.59 -48.28 -6.24
CA GLU A 1219 21.25 -47.42 -7.22
C GLU A 1219 20.35 -47.16 -8.45
N VAL A 1220 20.33 -45.92 -8.95
CA VAL A 1220 19.87 -45.64 -10.31
C VAL A 1220 21.06 -45.86 -11.25
N VAL A 1221 21.20 -47.09 -11.74
CA VAL A 1221 22.28 -47.47 -12.66
C VAL A 1221 22.04 -46.83 -14.04
N VAL A 1222 22.70 -45.70 -14.29
CA VAL A 1222 22.78 -45.10 -15.63
C VAL A 1222 23.81 -45.87 -16.43
N GLY A 1223 23.35 -46.80 -17.27
CA GLY A 1223 24.21 -47.72 -18.02
C GLY A 1223 25.07 -47.03 -19.08
N THR A 1224 26.37 -46.89 -18.83
CA THR A 1224 27.39 -46.50 -19.81
C THR A 1224 28.03 -47.74 -20.45
N ALA A 1225 27.60 -48.07 -21.67
CA ALA A 1225 28.23 -49.14 -22.44
C ALA A 1225 29.54 -48.65 -23.10
N GLY A 1226 30.70 -49.17 -22.69
CA GLY A 1226 31.91 -49.13 -23.52
C GLY A 1226 33.22 -48.60 -22.91
N THR A 1227 33.70 -49.16 -21.79
CA THR A 1227 35.16 -49.19 -21.49
C THR A 1227 35.52 -50.39 -20.59
N PRO A 1228 36.73 -51.00 -20.70
CA PRO A 1228 37.07 -52.21 -19.96
C PRO A 1228 37.48 -51.96 -18.49
N PRO A 1229 37.36 -52.97 -17.60
CA PRO A 1229 37.65 -52.82 -16.17
C PRO A 1229 39.14 -53.02 -15.81
N PRO A 1230 39.69 -52.25 -14.86
CA PRO A 1230 40.87 -52.64 -14.08
C PRO A 1230 40.53 -53.80 -13.13
N GLN A 1231 41.45 -54.76 -12.96
CA GLN A 1231 41.31 -55.85 -11.98
C GLN A 1231 41.65 -55.40 -10.54
N PRO A 1232 41.05 -56.01 -9.51
CA PRO A 1232 41.31 -55.67 -8.10
C PRO A 1232 42.58 -56.32 -7.55
N ILE A 1233 43.12 -55.74 -6.46
CA ILE A 1233 44.16 -56.35 -5.62
C ILE A 1233 43.50 -56.77 -4.28
N SER A 1234 43.83 -57.97 -3.78
CA SER A 1234 43.41 -58.53 -2.49
C SER A 1234 43.92 -57.69 -1.29
N ARG A 1235 43.19 -57.48 -0.19
CA ARG A 1235 42.38 -58.36 0.68
C ARG A 1235 43.21 -59.24 1.63
N GLU A 1236 43.40 -58.74 2.85
CA GLU A 1236 43.62 -59.38 4.17
C GLU A 1236 43.32 -58.25 5.20
N GLU A 1237 42.59 -58.39 6.32
CA GLU A 1237 42.64 -59.35 7.45
C GLU A 1237 43.91 -59.19 8.32
N GLN A 1238 43.88 -59.16 9.67
CA GLN A 1238 42.78 -59.28 10.65
C GLN A 1238 43.24 -58.77 12.05
N VAL A 1239 42.30 -58.44 12.96
CA VAL A 1239 42.43 -58.45 14.47
C VAL A 1239 43.47 -57.50 15.13
N GLY A 1240 43.26 -56.90 16.32
CA GLY A 1240 42.11 -56.83 17.25
C GLY A 1240 42.56 -56.56 18.71
N TYR A 1241 41.61 -56.39 19.64
CA TYR A 1241 41.80 -56.21 21.12
C TYR A 1241 42.52 -54.91 21.59
N ALA A 1242 42.31 -54.34 22.80
CA ALA A 1242 41.36 -54.63 23.89
C ALA A 1242 41.01 -53.36 24.72
N MET A 1243 39.91 -53.46 25.48
CA MET A 1243 39.49 -52.71 26.69
C MET A 1243 40.36 -51.56 27.24
N ALA A 1244 39.73 -50.39 27.37
CA ALA A 1244 39.73 -49.56 28.59
C ALA A 1244 38.41 -48.77 28.64
#